data_AF-A0A6H1N5K7-F1
#
_entry.id   AF-A0A6H1N5K7-F1
#
_cell.length_a   1.000
_cell.length_b   1.000
_cell.length_c   1.000
_cell.angle_alpha   90.00
_cell.angle_beta   90.00
_cell.angle_gamma   90.00
#
_symmetry.space_group_name_H-M   'P 1'
#
loop_
_entity.id
_entity.type
_entity.pdbx_description
1 polymer ?
#
loop_
_entity_poly.entity_id
_entity_poly.type
_entity_poly.pdbx_seq_one_letter_code
_entity_poly.pdbx_strand_id
1 'polypeptide(L)'
;MPPNTTASSGQKPGKSGRKKGRKARLFLIVLVLALFGGVAYGGYWGVSTVRASFPQTKGSLTLDGLSGPVDVKRDGNGIPQIYASSDADLFMAQGYVQAQDRFYEMDVRRHMTSGRLSEMFGSGQVKNDEFLRTMGWDRVAKEEYDTKLSASTKKYLQAYAKGVNAYLKGKDGKDISLEYAALGFTNDYKPQEWTPVDSVAWLKAMAWDLRGNMQEEIDRSLMTSRLGPKQIADLYPEYPYSRNKTITQEGQYDSATGSYVQGSSTTAGSGTQSTSGTGLAGNATAPNGLQSQLSKLYNVLDNVPTAVGVNGNGIGSNSWVVAGKYTITNKPLLANDPHLSASLPSVWYQMGLHCTSISSKCQYDVSGYTFAGMPGVVIGHNQDIAWGMTNSGVDVTDLYLEKITGEGYEYDGKVLPFATRKETIKVAGGASKTIVVRETKDGMPLLSDRDDELVKVGKKATVDSGAPDRGDGYAIALRWTALDPGNSMDAVFQLDKASNWSEFRKAAASFDVPSQNLIYADTNDDIGYQLPGKIPTRSKGDDGSLPSPGWDSKYAWTGYIKQSELPYEYNPQRGYIVTANQAVVDKDKYPYTLTTDWGYGTRSQRITDLIEAKIKGGGKISTDDMRQMQLDDSSEIAKLIVPKLLKIDVADKNVREAQKLLEGWDYTQDADSAAAAYFNATWRNILKLAFGNKLPKELRVKGQCLNVAPVDTTGPADENQTVRECGQREADQAQPDGGDRWFEVVRKIIDDQNNDWWKAPKTRLDDAADNRDQLFARAMKDARWELTAKLGKDMDTWSWGRLHRLFLKNQTMGTDGPGVLQYMLNRGPWKLSGGEATVNATGWNAAGGYGVVWVPSMRMVVNLDDFDKSKWINLSGASGHAYSAHYTDQTDKWAKGELLPWSFSDKAVDKSTSDTLVLKP
;
A
#
# COMPACT_ATOMS: atom_id res chain seq x y z
N MET A 1 -65.09 28.78 -70.59
CA MET A 1 -65.66 27.94 -71.68
C MET A 1 -65.05 26.55 -71.57
N PRO A 2 -65.84 25.49 -71.87
CA PRO A 2 -65.66 24.08 -71.48
C PRO A 2 -64.62 23.37 -72.41
N PRO A 3 -64.32 22.04 -72.37
CA PRO A 3 -65.11 20.88 -71.91
C PRO A 3 -64.32 19.81 -71.09
N ASN A 4 -64.96 19.00 -70.25
CA ASN A 4 -65.80 17.82 -70.53
C ASN A 4 -65.07 16.72 -71.32
N THR A 5 -64.70 15.61 -70.65
CA THR A 5 -64.84 14.24 -71.19
C THR A 5 -64.84 13.19 -70.07
N THR A 6 -65.62 12.16 -70.34
CA THR A 6 -66.26 11.16 -69.48
C THR A 6 -65.53 9.80 -69.48
N ALA A 7 -66.01 8.91 -68.58
CA ALA A 7 -65.88 7.44 -68.58
C ALA A 7 -64.57 6.86 -67.98
N SER A 8 -64.54 5.73 -67.27
CA SER A 8 -65.52 4.78 -66.71
C SER A 8 -64.75 3.79 -65.82
N SER A 9 -65.43 3.27 -64.79
CA SER A 9 -65.26 1.94 -64.18
C SER A 9 -63.90 1.48 -63.64
N GLY A 10 -63.81 1.38 -62.31
CA GLY A 10 -63.07 0.32 -61.67
C GLY A 10 -62.40 0.73 -60.37
N GLN A 11 -63.09 0.60 -59.23
CA GLN A 11 -62.45 0.24 -57.95
C GLN A 11 -63.50 -0.04 -56.88
N LYS A 12 -63.39 -1.22 -56.26
CA LYS A 12 -64.14 -1.64 -55.07
C LYS A 12 -63.87 -0.65 -53.91
N PRO A 13 -64.81 -0.49 -52.94
CA PRO A 13 -64.56 0.34 -51.76
C PRO A 13 -63.39 -0.25 -50.97
N GLY A 14 -62.28 0.49 -50.89
CA GLY A 14 -61.17 0.16 -50.00
C GLY A 14 -61.66 0.21 -48.56
N LYS A 15 -61.65 -0.94 -47.87
CA LYS A 15 -61.84 -1.00 -46.41
C LYS A 15 -60.81 -0.07 -45.76
N SER A 16 -61.28 0.96 -45.04
CA SER A 16 -60.40 1.91 -44.37
C SER A 16 -59.43 1.18 -43.43
N GLY A 17 -58.13 1.31 -43.67
CA GLY A 17 -57.04 0.79 -42.83
C GLY A 17 -56.86 1.56 -41.52
N ARG A 18 -57.84 2.35 -41.06
CA ARG A 18 -57.71 3.28 -39.93
C ARG A 18 -57.70 2.63 -38.54
N LYS A 19 -57.97 1.32 -38.42
CA LYS A 19 -57.98 0.61 -37.11
C LYS A 19 -56.63 -0.01 -36.70
N LYS A 20 -55.70 -0.30 -37.63
CA LYS A 20 -54.40 -0.91 -37.29
C LYS A 20 -53.40 0.10 -36.67
N GLY A 21 -53.41 1.36 -37.11
CA GLY A 21 -52.52 2.40 -36.56
C GLY A 21 -52.88 2.84 -35.13
N ARG A 22 -54.15 2.77 -34.73
CA ARG A 22 -54.60 3.21 -33.38
C ARG A 22 -54.13 2.25 -32.28
N LYS A 23 -54.10 0.95 -32.55
CA LYS A 23 -53.56 -0.07 -31.62
C LYS A 23 -52.04 0.02 -31.49
N ALA A 24 -51.32 0.22 -32.60
CA ALA A 24 -49.87 0.41 -32.58
C ALA A 24 -49.47 1.71 -31.83
N ARG A 25 -50.22 2.80 -32.04
CA ARG A 25 -50.00 4.08 -31.34
C ARG A 25 -50.31 3.98 -29.85
N LEU A 26 -51.36 3.26 -29.46
CA LEU A 26 -51.68 2.99 -28.06
C LEU A 26 -50.59 2.13 -27.40
N PHE A 27 -50.11 1.09 -28.10
CA PHE A 27 -49.02 0.24 -27.61
C PHE A 27 -47.73 1.05 -27.41
N LEU A 28 -47.38 1.92 -28.36
CA LEU A 28 -46.22 2.82 -28.25
C LEU A 28 -46.37 3.80 -27.07
N ILE A 29 -47.56 4.39 -26.87
CA ILE A 29 -47.84 5.28 -25.73
C ILE A 29 -47.71 4.54 -24.40
N VAL A 30 -48.28 3.33 -24.29
CA VAL A 30 -48.16 2.50 -23.08
C VAL A 30 -46.71 2.13 -22.83
N LEU A 31 -45.93 1.79 -23.87
CA LEU A 31 -44.52 1.46 -23.74
C LEU A 31 -43.67 2.67 -23.34
N VAL A 32 -43.96 3.86 -23.87
CA VAL A 32 -43.32 5.12 -23.46
C VAL A 32 -43.71 5.49 -22.02
N LEU A 33 -44.98 5.32 -21.63
CA LEU A 33 -45.43 5.57 -20.26
C LEU A 33 -44.86 4.54 -19.27
N ALA A 34 -44.69 3.28 -19.68
CA ALA A 34 -44.05 2.25 -18.88
C ALA A 34 -42.54 2.50 -18.75
N LEU A 35 -41.87 2.94 -19.82
CA LEU A 35 -40.48 3.39 -19.77
C LEU A 35 -40.33 4.62 -18.87
N PHE A 36 -41.20 5.63 -19.02
CA PHE A 36 -41.17 6.83 -18.20
C PHE A 36 -41.48 6.52 -16.74
N GLY A 37 -42.48 5.67 -16.48
CA GLY A 37 -42.81 5.16 -15.15
C GLY A 37 -41.68 4.36 -14.54
N GLY A 38 -41.02 3.50 -15.33
CA GLY A 38 -39.84 2.73 -14.90
C GLY A 38 -38.64 3.62 -14.60
N VAL A 39 -38.36 4.64 -15.42
CA VAL A 39 -37.29 5.61 -15.20
C VAL A 39 -37.59 6.50 -13.99
N ALA A 40 -38.83 6.97 -13.84
CA ALA A 40 -39.24 7.79 -12.70
C ALA A 40 -39.22 7.00 -11.38
N TYR A 41 -39.73 5.76 -11.40
CA TYR A 41 -39.67 4.87 -10.25
C TYR A 41 -38.22 4.46 -9.91
N GLY A 42 -37.41 4.12 -10.91
CA GLY A 42 -35.99 3.82 -10.73
C GLY A 42 -35.22 5.02 -10.20
N GLY A 43 -35.52 6.23 -10.68
CA GLY A 43 -34.95 7.48 -10.17
C GLY A 43 -35.36 7.78 -8.72
N TYR A 44 -36.65 7.64 -8.39
CA TYR A 44 -37.14 7.80 -7.02
C TYR A 44 -36.53 6.76 -6.07
N TRP A 45 -36.52 5.49 -6.47
CA TRP A 45 -35.93 4.39 -5.70
C TRP A 45 -34.43 4.61 -5.47
N GLY A 46 -33.70 5.05 -6.50
CA GLY A 46 -32.28 5.40 -6.39
C GLY A 46 -32.03 6.54 -5.39
N VAL A 47 -32.75 7.66 -5.53
CA VAL A 47 -32.64 8.81 -4.62
C VAL A 47 -33.03 8.45 -3.19
N SER A 48 -34.12 7.68 -3.03
CA SER A 48 -34.59 7.24 -1.72
C SER A 48 -33.59 6.31 -1.03
N THR A 49 -33.03 5.34 -1.75
CA THR A 49 -32.03 4.40 -1.21
C THR A 49 -30.75 5.12 -0.81
N VAL A 50 -30.26 6.04 -1.66
CA VAL A 50 -29.06 6.84 -1.35
C VAL A 50 -29.27 7.73 -0.13
N ARG A 51 -30.42 8.41 -0.01
CA ARG A 51 -30.69 9.28 1.14
C ARG A 51 -30.94 8.49 2.42
N ALA A 52 -31.52 7.29 2.32
CA ALA A 52 -31.77 6.44 3.48
C ALA A 52 -30.49 5.97 4.17
N SER A 53 -29.38 5.84 3.44
CA SER A 53 -28.10 5.42 4.01
C SER A 53 -27.34 6.55 4.71
N PHE A 54 -27.71 7.81 4.52
CA PHE A 54 -26.92 8.93 5.04
C PHE A 54 -26.91 9.01 6.56
N PRO A 55 -25.76 9.39 7.16
CA PRO A 55 -25.65 9.55 8.60
C PRO A 55 -26.58 10.66 9.11
N GLN A 56 -27.21 10.43 10.27
CA GLN A 56 -27.81 11.51 11.05
C GLN A 56 -26.72 12.22 11.84
N THR A 57 -26.35 13.42 11.41
CA THR A 57 -25.26 14.22 12.00
C THR A 57 -25.75 15.31 12.96
N LYS A 58 -27.08 15.50 13.07
CA LYS A 58 -27.71 16.55 13.89
C LYS A 58 -28.74 16.02 14.88
N GLY A 59 -28.96 16.80 15.93
CA GLY A 59 -30.04 16.59 16.89
C GLY A 59 -29.61 15.70 18.05
N SER A 60 -30.51 14.85 18.55
CA SER A 60 -30.17 13.89 19.59
C SER A 60 -30.75 12.51 19.31
N LEU A 61 -30.01 11.47 19.68
CA LEU A 61 -30.39 10.07 19.56
C LEU A 61 -30.16 9.34 20.88
N THR A 62 -31.00 8.35 21.19
CA THR A 62 -30.75 7.43 22.29
C THR A 62 -29.81 6.32 21.83
N LEU A 63 -28.76 6.07 22.60
CA LEU A 63 -27.78 5.03 22.38
C LEU A 63 -27.68 4.18 23.66
N ASP A 64 -28.43 3.08 23.66
CA ASP A 64 -28.62 2.23 24.84
C ASP A 64 -27.29 1.81 25.49
N GLY A 65 -27.15 2.18 26.76
CA GLY A 65 -26.06 1.73 27.62
C GLY A 65 -24.78 2.56 27.54
N LEU A 66 -24.89 3.81 27.09
CA LEU A 66 -24.04 4.89 27.57
C LEU A 66 -24.28 5.12 29.08
N SER A 67 -23.26 5.59 29.79
CA SER A 67 -23.37 6.00 31.19
C SER A 67 -23.70 7.50 31.36
N GLY A 68 -23.46 8.29 30.31
CA GLY A 68 -23.77 9.72 30.25
C GLY A 68 -23.90 10.20 28.80
N PRO A 69 -24.27 11.48 28.58
CA PRO A 69 -24.36 12.03 27.25
C PRO A 69 -22.98 12.12 26.57
N VAL A 70 -22.97 11.96 25.25
CA VAL A 70 -21.80 12.13 24.39
C VAL A 70 -22.13 13.14 23.29
N ASP A 71 -21.30 14.17 23.14
CA ASP A 71 -21.43 15.15 22.07
C ASP A 71 -20.54 14.76 20.90
N VAL A 72 -21.12 14.68 19.70
CA VAL A 72 -20.40 14.46 18.45
C VAL A 72 -20.51 15.73 17.61
N LYS A 73 -19.40 16.47 17.53
CA LYS A 73 -19.29 17.72 16.77
C LYS A 73 -18.57 17.44 15.45
N ARG A 74 -19.17 17.82 14.32
CA ARG A 74 -18.54 17.65 12.99
C ARG A 74 -18.23 18.99 12.36
N ASP A 75 -17.06 19.10 11.75
CA ASP A 75 -16.66 20.27 10.97
C ASP A 75 -17.29 20.27 9.56
N GLY A 76 -17.00 21.32 8.78
CA GLY A 76 -17.49 21.45 7.40
C GLY A 76 -16.97 20.40 6.40
N ASN A 77 -16.01 19.55 6.78
CA ASN A 77 -15.52 18.41 6.00
C ASN A 77 -16.04 17.06 6.56
N GLY A 78 -16.95 17.11 7.54
CA GLY A 78 -17.56 15.95 8.16
C GLY A 78 -16.68 15.24 9.19
N ILE A 79 -15.58 15.84 9.67
CA ILE A 79 -14.66 15.23 10.64
C ILE A 79 -15.24 15.28 12.04
N PRO A 80 -15.50 14.14 12.70
CA PRO A 80 -16.09 14.13 14.04
C PRO A 80 -15.06 14.35 15.15
N GLN A 81 -15.45 15.15 16.13
CA GLN A 81 -14.83 15.33 17.44
C GLN A 81 -15.82 14.82 18.49
N ILE A 82 -15.46 13.76 19.21
CA ILE A 82 -16.34 13.05 20.16
C ILE A 82 -15.97 13.44 21.58
N TYR A 83 -16.93 13.93 22.35
CA TYR A 83 -16.75 14.36 23.74
C TYR A 83 -17.54 13.47 24.70
N ALA A 84 -16.86 12.77 25.60
CA ALA A 84 -17.49 11.88 26.59
C ALA A 84 -16.89 12.06 28.00
N SER A 85 -17.59 11.56 29.02
CA SER A 85 -17.13 11.62 30.42
C SER A 85 -16.53 10.29 30.93
N SER A 86 -16.47 9.26 30.08
CA SER A 86 -15.85 7.97 30.39
C SER A 86 -15.22 7.35 29.15
N ASP A 87 -14.13 6.58 29.31
CA ASP A 87 -13.51 5.87 28.19
C ASP A 87 -14.52 4.95 27.47
N ALA A 88 -15.41 4.31 28.24
CA ALA A 88 -16.39 3.36 27.68
C ALA A 88 -17.41 4.08 26.77
N ASP A 89 -17.91 5.24 27.18
CA ASP A 89 -18.83 6.03 26.37
C ASP A 89 -18.12 6.60 25.13
N LEU A 90 -16.86 7.01 25.29
CA LEU A 90 -16.02 7.53 24.21
C LEU A 90 -15.83 6.50 23.08
N PHE A 91 -15.38 5.28 23.42
CA PHE A 91 -15.17 4.22 22.44
C PHE A 91 -16.47 3.64 21.90
N MET A 92 -17.55 3.60 22.69
CA MET A 92 -18.87 3.21 22.20
C MET A 92 -19.40 4.23 21.18
N ALA A 93 -19.24 5.52 21.42
CA ALA A 93 -19.60 6.54 20.44
C ALA A 93 -18.69 6.50 19.20
N GLN A 94 -17.39 6.24 19.36
CA GLN A 94 -16.47 6.05 18.23
C GLN A 94 -16.97 4.96 17.28
N GLY A 95 -17.32 3.78 17.82
CA GLY A 95 -17.85 2.68 17.01
C GLY A 95 -19.17 3.01 16.32
N TYR A 96 -20.08 3.70 17.02
CA TYR A 96 -21.34 4.14 16.43
C TYR A 96 -21.11 5.11 15.26
N VAL A 97 -20.26 6.11 15.44
CA VAL A 97 -19.96 7.15 14.44
C VAL A 97 -19.26 6.55 13.21
N GLN A 98 -18.23 5.72 13.41
CA GLN A 98 -17.54 5.08 12.27
C GLN A 98 -18.50 4.16 11.48
N ALA A 99 -19.36 3.41 12.16
CA ALA A 99 -20.37 2.59 11.48
C ALA A 99 -21.37 3.46 10.69
N GLN A 100 -21.76 4.60 11.24
CA GLN A 100 -22.60 5.57 10.56
C GLN A 100 -22.01 6.03 9.22
N ASP A 101 -20.71 6.31 9.21
CA ASP A 101 -20.04 6.92 8.07
C ASP A 101 -19.51 5.91 7.06
N ARG A 102 -19.09 4.71 7.52
CA ARG A 102 -18.29 3.76 6.72
C ARG A 102 -18.56 2.27 7.00
N PHE A 103 -19.72 1.86 7.53
CA PHE A 103 -19.94 0.45 7.90
C PHE A 103 -19.73 -0.56 6.76
N TYR A 104 -20.09 -0.25 5.51
CA TYR A 104 -19.84 -1.18 4.40
C TYR A 104 -18.33 -1.47 4.21
N GLU A 105 -17.47 -0.45 4.33
CA GLU A 105 -16.02 -0.62 4.31
C GLU A 105 -15.57 -1.52 5.47
N MET A 106 -16.07 -1.27 6.68
CA MET A 106 -15.77 -2.07 7.87
C MET A 106 -16.16 -3.55 7.68
N ASP A 107 -17.36 -3.79 7.14
CA ASP A 107 -17.91 -5.13 6.96
C ASP A 107 -17.12 -5.94 5.94
N VAL A 108 -16.79 -5.33 4.80
CA VAL A 108 -15.92 -5.96 3.79
C VAL A 108 -14.56 -6.29 4.40
N ARG A 109 -13.98 -5.37 5.16
CA ARG A 109 -12.67 -5.55 5.79
C ARG A 109 -12.66 -6.73 6.77
N ARG A 110 -13.67 -6.88 7.62
CA ARG A 110 -13.74 -8.04 8.54
C ARG A 110 -13.94 -9.36 7.80
N HIS A 111 -14.70 -9.40 6.70
CA HIS A 111 -14.90 -10.64 5.93
C HIS A 111 -13.60 -11.06 5.29
N MET A 112 -12.86 -10.11 4.79
CA MET A 112 -11.56 -10.33 4.20
C MET A 112 -10.52 -10.76 5.24
N THR A 113 -10.36 -10.08 6.38
CA THR A 113 -9.40 -10.51 7.41
C THR A 113 -9.74 -11.88 8.02
N SER A 114 -11.02 -12.30 7.94
CA SER A 114 -11.47 -13.61 8.39
C SER A 114 -11.61 -14.67 7.30
N GLY A 115 -11.25 -14.38 6.04
CA GLY A 115 -11.40 -15.32 4.92
C GLY A 115 -12.86 -15.77 4.74
N ARG A 116 -13.76 -14.80 4.58
CA ARG A 116 -15.21 -14.94 4.41
C ARG A 116 -15.78 -14.07 3.29
N LEU A 117 -14.97 -13.56 2.37
CA LEU A 117 -15.47 -12.73 1.26
C LEU A 117 -16.44 -13.47 0.35
N SER A 118 -16.32 -14.79 0.24
CA SER A 118 -17.28 -15.61 -0.51
C SER A 118 -18.68 -15.66 0.12
N GLU A 119 -18.81 -15.30 1.41
CA GLU A 119 -20.12 -15.08 2.04
C GLU A 119 -20.81 -13.81 1.50
N MET A 120 -20.04 -12.83 1.02
CA MET A 120 -20.56 -11.57 0.46
C MET A 120 -20.66 -11.60 -1.07
N PHE A 121 -19.68 -12.18 -1.75
CA PHE A 121 -19.52 -12.06 -3.21
C PHE A 121 -19.57 -13.40 -3.96
N GLY A 122 -19.80 -14.51 -3.24
CA GLY A 122 -19.99 -15.84 -3.83
C GLY A 122 -18.70 -16.52 -4.29
N SER A 123 -18.84 -17.46 -5.24
CA SER A 123 -17.79 -18.42 -5.60
C SER A 123 -16.49 -17.82 -6.14
N GLY A 124 -16.54 -16.60 -6.67
CA GLY A 124 -15.36 -15.88 -7.17
C GLY A 124 -14.32 -15.60 -6.09
N GLN A 125 -14.71 -15.56 -4.81
CA GLN A 125 -13.82 -15.24 -3.69
C GLN A 125 -13.32 -16.47 -2.92
N VAL A 126 -13.74 -17.69 -3.29
CA VAL A 126 -13.40 -18.91 -2.53
C VAL A 126 -11.90 -19.12 -2.41
N LYS A 127 -11.13 -18.86 -3.48
CA LYS A 127 -9.67 -19.03 -3.44
C LYS A 127 -9.00 -18.06 -2.46
N ASN A 128 -9.49 -16.83 -2.38
CA ASN A 128 -8.98 -15.82 -1.45
C ASN A 128 -9.29 -16.23 -0.01
N ASP A 129 -10.51 -16.71 0.23
CA ASP A 129 -10.91 -17.24 1.54
C ASP A 129 -10.09 -18.48 1.92
N GLU A 130 -9.79 -19.39 1.00
CA GLU A 130 -8.93 -20.55 1.25
C GLU A 130 -7.53 -20.15 1.71
N PHE A 131 -6.93 -19.17 1.04
CA PHE A 131 -5.61 -18.65 1.40
C PHE A 131 -5.63 -18.00 2.80
N LEU A 132 -6.58 -17.09 3.05
CA LEU A 132 -6.69 -16.36 4.32
C LEU A 132 -7.06 -17.29 5.49
N ARG A 133 -7.88 -18.32 5.25
CA ARG A 133 -8.19 -19.37 6.23
C ARG A 133 -6.98 -20.25 6.55
N THR A 134 -6.11 -20.49 5.56
CA THR A 134 -4.84 -21.17 5.79
C THR A 134 -3.89 -20.35 6.65
N MET A 135 -3.81 -19.04 6.40
CA MET A 135 -3.06 -18.12 7.24
C MET A 135 -3.65 -18.00 8.66
N GLY A 136 -4.97 -18.09 8.80
CA GLY A 136 -5.65 -18.14 10.10
C GLY A 136 -5.65 -16.82 10.87
N TRP A 137 -5.67 -15.66 10.19
CA TRP A 137 -5.59 -14.34 10.83
C TRP A 137 -6.67 -14.11 11.89
N ASP A 138 -7.93 -14.46 11.59
CA ASP A 138 -9.05 -14.37 12.55
C ASP A 138 -8.82 -15.25 13.80
N ARG A 139 -8.28 -16.46 13.61
CA ARG A 139 -7.92 -17.36 14.72
C ARG A 139 -6.83 -16.75 15.59
N VAL A 140 -5.78 -16.20 14.99
CA VAL A 140 -4.68 -15.55 15.72
C VAL A 140 -5.18 -14.29 16.44
N ALA A 141 -5.97 -13.44 15.78
CA ALA A 141 -6.56 -12.25 16.39
C ALA A 141 -7.47 -12.61 17.58
N LYS A 142 -8.22 -13.71 17.48
CA LYS A 142 -9.00 -14.25 18.60
C LYS A 142 -8.09 -14.70 19.75
N GLU A 143 -6.99 -15.38 19.46
CA GLU A 143 -6.02 -15.82 20.47
C GLU A 143 -5.32 -14.64 21.15
N GLU A 144 -4.98 -13.59 20.39
CA GLU A 144 -4.46 -12.32 20.93
C GLU A 144 -5.46 -11.69 21.88
N TYR A 145 -6.71 -11.54 21.43
CA TYR A 145 -7.78 -11.03 22.26
C TYR A 145 -7.93 -11.88 23.51
N ASP A 146 -8.06 -13.20 23.42
CA ASP A 146 -8.32 -14.05 24.57
C ASP A 146 -7.15 -14.06 25.57
N THR A 147 -5.90 -14.11 25.08
CA THR A 147 -4.73 -14.48 25.89
C THR A 147 -3.67 -13.39 26.09
N LYS A 148 -3.58 -12.39 25.21
CA LYS A 148 -2.50 -11.39 25.22
C LYS A 148 -2.96 -10.00 25.65
N LEU A 149 -4.11 -9.53 25.15
CA LEU A 149 -4.54 -8.16 25.35
C LEU A 149 -4.91 -7.86 26.81
N SER A 150 -4.51 -6.67 27.26
CA SER A 150 -4.84 -6.17 28.60
C SER A 150 -6.35 -6.04 28.85
N ALA A 151 -6.77 -6.10 30.11
CA ALA A 151 -8.18 -5.95 30.49
C ALA A 151 -8.78 -4.61 30.05
N SER A 152 -7.98 -3.52 30.09
CA SER A 152 -8.38 -2.21 29.59
C SER A 152 -8.66 -2.23 28.09
N THR A 153 -7.76 -2.79 27.29
CA THR A 153 -7.91 -2.90 25.83
C THR A 153 -9.14 -3.72 25.45
N LYS A 154 -9.37 -4.85 26.14
CA LYS A 154 -10.60 -5.65 25.98
C LYS A 154 -11.85 -4.81 26.22
N LYS A 155 -11.88 -4.02 27.30
CA LYS A 155 -13.01 -3.15 27.63
C LYS A 155 -13.25 -2.09 26.55
N TYR A 156 -12.20 -1.48 26.01
CA TYR A 156 -12.32 -0.49 24.93
C TYR A 156 -12.86 -1.12 23.63
N LEU A 157 -12.33 -2.28 23.23
CA LEU A 157 -12.82 -3.02 22.07
C LEU A 157 -14.28 -3.47 22.21
N GLN A 158 -14.68 -3.91 23.41
CA GLN A 158 -16.07 -4.26 23.70
C GLN A 158 -17.00 -3.06 23.62
N ALA A 159 -16.59 -1.91 24.17
CA ALA A 159 -17.36 -0.67 24.07
C ALA A 159 -17.53 -0.24 22.61
N TYR A 160 -16.45 -0.25 21.84
CA TYR A 160 -16.46 0.02 20.40
C TYR A 160 -17.42 -0.89 19.64
N ALA A 161 -17.32 -2.22 19.84
CA ALA A 161 -18.21 -3.19 19.20
C ALA A 161 -19.68 -2.97 19.56
N LYS A 162 -19.98 -2.62 20.82
CA LYS A 162 -21.34 -2.28 21.27
C LYS A 162 -21.88 -1.05 20.51
N GLY A 163 -21.03 -0.05 20.28
CA GLY A 163 -21.36 1.13 19.47
C GLY A 163 -21.73 0.78 18.03
N VAL A 164 -20.88 -0.01 17.37
CA VAL A 164 -21.14 -0.51 16.01
C VAL A 164 -22.47 -1.28 15.95
N ASN A 165 -22.70 -2.20 16.90
CA ASN A 165 -23.91 -3.02 16.92
C ASN A 165 -25.18 -2.21 17.20
N ALA A 166 -25.07 -1.15 18.02
CA ALA A 166 -26.18 -0.25 18.25
C ALA A 166 -26.58 0.53 16.97
N TYR A 167 -25.62 0.86 16.09
CA TYR A 167 -25.93 1.42 14.78
C TYR A 167 -26.65 0.43 13.85
N LEU A 168 -26.28 -0.86 13.90
CA LEU A 168 -26.88 -1.90 13.08
C LEU A 168 -28.29 -2.30 13.51
N LYS A 169 -28.61 -2.16 14.81
CA LYS A 169 -29.86 -2.61 15.41
C LYS A 169 -31.08 -2.03 14.68
N GLY A 170 -31.90 -2.92 14.11
CA GLY A 170 -33.16 -2.56 13.45
C GLY A 170 -33.03 -1.97 12.04
N LYS A 171 -31.84 -1.99 11.44
CA LYS A 171 -31.62 -1.53 10.05
C LYS A 171 -31.58 -2.70 9.05
N ASP A 172 -32.15 -2.50 7.87
CA ASP A 172 -31.86 -3.35 6.71
C ASP A 172 -30.60 -2.85 5.98
N GLY A 173 -29.97 -3.70 5.16
CA GLY A 173 -28.73 -3.35 4.44
C GLY A 173 -28.84 -2.06 3.60
N LYS A 174 -29.98 -1.82 2.96
CA LYS A 174 -30.25 -0.61 2.17
C LYS A 174 -30.25 0.69 3.01
N ASP A 175 -30.54 0.59 4.31
CA ASP A 175 -30.54 1.71 5.26
C ASP A 175 -29.13 1.95 5.83
N ILE A 176 -28.17 1.10 5.47
CA ILE A 176 -26.78 1.17 5.88
C ILE A 176 -25.89 1.68 4.75
N SER A 177 -26.03 1.17 3.52
CA SER A 177 -25.26 1.63 2.37
C SER A 177 -25.89 1.23 1.04
N LEU A 178 -25.65 2.03 -0.01
CA LEU A 178 -26.08 1.71 -1.38
C LEU A 178 -25.53 0.37 -1.86
N GLU A 179 -24.33 0.02 -1.42
CA GLU A 179 -23.62 -1.18 -1.79
C GLU A 179 -24.35 -2.45 -1.34
N TYR A 180 -25.02 -2.44 -0.18
CA TYR A 180 -25.86 -3.56 0.24
C TYR A 180 -27.13 -3.68 -0.61
N ALA A 181 -27.71 -2.56 -1.04
CA ALA A 181 -28.84 -2.60 -1.97
C ALA A 181 -28.41 -3.21 -3.32
N ALA A 182 -27.17 -2.93 -3.77
CA ALA A 182 -26.60 -3.56 -4.95
C ALA A 182 -26.33 -5.07 -4.75
N LEU A 183 -25.76 -5.47 -3.62
CA LEU A 183 -25.53 -6.88 -3.26
C LEU A 183 -26.83 -7.67 -3.17
N GLY A 184 -27.91 -7.05 -2.68
CA GLY A 184 -29.25 -7.64 -2.59
C GLY A 184 -29.85 -8.08 -3.93
N PHE A 185 -29.34 -7.59 -5.06
CA PHE A 185 -29.72 -8.11 -6.38
C PHE A 185 -29.03 -9.44 -6.74
N THR A 186 -27.95 -9.77 -6.04
CA THR A 186 -27.09 -10.92 -6.35
C THR A 186 -27.19 -12.04 -5.31
N ASN A 187 -27.42 -11.72 -4.04
CA ASN A 187 -27.59 -12.67 -2.95
C ASN A 187 -28.40 -12.09 -1.78
N ASP A 188 -28.66 -12.90 -0.76
CA ASP A 188 -29.43 -12.57 0.45
C ASP A 188 -28.56 -12.20 1.65
N TYR A 189 -27.33 -11.73 1.41
CA TYR A 189 -26.38 -11.37 2.46
C TYR A 189 -26.97 -10.32 3.42
N LYS A 190 -26.74 -10.53 4.73
CA LYS A 190 -27.10 -9.59 5.79
C LYS A 190 -25.90 -9.35 6.71
N PRO A 191 -25.61 -8.08 7.07
CA PRO A 191 -24.59 -7.78 8.05
C PRO A 191 -24.77 -8.52 9.37
N GLN A 192 -23.68 -9.11 9.87
CA GLN A 192 -23.61 -9.72 11.21
C GLN A 192 -23.20 -8.69 12.26
N GLU A 193 -23.43 -9.00 13.54
CA GLU A 193 -22.90 -8.21 14.65
C GLU A 193 -21.37 -8.13 14.60
N TRP A 194 -20.84 -6.96 14.93
CA TRP A 194 -19.42 -6.68 15.10
C TRP A 194 -18.93 -7.19 16.45
N THR A 195 -17.75 -7.78 16.46
CA THR A 195 -17.08 -8.32 17.64
C THR A 195 -15.75 -7.61 17.88
N PRO A 196 -15.20 -7.65 19.12
CA PRO A 196 -13.86 -7.15 19.40
C PRO A 196 -12.76 -7.73 18.49
N VAL A 197 -12.91 -9.00 18.08
CA VAL A 197 -11.94 -9.70 17.24
C VAL A 197 -11.89 -9.11 15.83
N ASP A 198 -13.02 -8.67 15.28
CA ASP A 198 -13.08 -8.01 13.96
C ASP A 198 -12.16 -6.77 13.91
N SER A 199 -12.05 -6.03 15.01
CA SER A 199 -11.15 -4.88 15.14
C SER A 199 -9.68 -5.29 15.26
N VAL A 200 -9.37 -6.32 16.07
CA VAL A 200 -7.99 -6.82 16.26
C VAL A 200 -7.43 -7.42 14.97
N ALA A 201 -8.27 -8.13 14.20
CA ALA A 201 -7.86 -8.78 12.96
C ALA A 201 -7.37 -7.79 11.89
N TRP A 202 -7.77 -6.52 11.95
CA TRP A 202 -7.32 -5.49 11.03
C TRP A 202 -5.80 -5.25 11.08
N LEU A 203 -5.18 -5.38 12.26
CA LEU A 203 -3.73 -5.26 12.41
C LEU A 203 -2.95 -6.30 11.60
N LYS A 204 -3.56 -7.47 11.32
CA LYS A 204 -2.95 -8.52 10.49
C LYS A 204 -2.91 -8.14 9.02
N ALA A 205 -3.96 -7.48 8.52
CA ALA A 205 -3.98 -6.95 7.16
C ALA A 205 -2.89 -5.89 6.95
N MET A 206 -2.76 -4.96 7.91
CA MET A 206 -1.67 -3.99 7.89
C MET A 206 -0.30 -4.66 7.94
N ALA A 207 -0.13 -5.65 8.83
CA ALA A 207 1.13 -6.36 8.96
C ALA A 207 1.49 -7.13 7.69
N TRP A 208 0.51 -7.67 6.97
CA TRP A 208 0.74 -8.38 5.73
C TRP A 208 1.36 -7.46 4.70
N ASP A 209 0.85 -6.25 4.55
CA ASP A 209 1.38 -5.26 3.62
C ASP A 209 2.81 -4.81 3.99
N LEU A 210 3.10 -4.75 5.29
CA LEU A 210 4.35 -4.22 5.84
C LEU A 210 5.34 -5.33 6.26
N ARG A 211 5.24 -6.50 5.63
CA ARG A 211 5.93 -7.73 6.04
C ARG A 211 7.43 -7.81 5.68
N GLY A 212 7.94 -6.87 4.90
CA GLY A 212 9.35 -6.82 4.50
C GLY A 212 9.58 -7.35 3.08
N ASN A 213 10.62 -8.16 2.92
CA ASN A 213 11.26 -8.46 1.63
C ASN A 213 10.77 -9.72 0.89
N MET A 214 9.65 -10.31 1.32
CA MET A 214 9.11 -11.55 0.72
C MET A 214 8.93 -11.43 -0.80
N GLN A 215 8.58 -10.24 -1.30
CA GLN A 215 8.41 -10.03 -2.73
C GLN A 215 9.75 -10.06 -3.47
N GLU A 216 10.76 -9.42 -2.91
CA GLU A 216 12.13 -9.38 -3.41
C GLU A 216 12.77 -10.77 -3.39
N GLU A 217 12.50 -11.56 -2.35
CA GLU A 217 12.90 -12.96 -2.21
C GLU A 217 12.35 -13.84 -3.36
N ILE A 218 11.06 -13.69 -3.67
CA ILE A 218 10.40 -14.37 -4.79
C ILE A 218 10.95 -13.89 -6.13
N ASP A 219 11.14 -12.58 -6.30
CA ASP A 219 11.66 -11.97 -7.53
C ASP A 219 13.08 -12.45 -7.83
N ARG A 220 13.98 -12.46 -6.84
CA ARG A 220 15.34 -13.01 -6.97
C ARG A 220 15.31 -14.47 -7.41
N SER A 221 14.45 -15.27 -6.78
CA SER A 221 14.28 -16.68 -7.11
C SER A 221 13.81 -16.88 -8.56
N LEU A 222 12.86 -16.06 -9.02
CA LEU A 222 12.34 -16.08 -10.39
C LEU A 222 13.39 -15.71 -11.46
N MET A 223 14.28 -14.75 -11.15
CA MET A 223 15.30 -14.25 -12.08
C MET A 223 16.35 -15.30 -12.45
N THR A 224 16.62 -16.28 -11.58
CA THR A 224 17.64 -17.33 -11.79
C THR A 224 17.46 -18.14 -13.08
N SER A 225 16.24 -18.17 -13.61
CA SER A 225 15.92 -18.83 -14.89
C SER A 225 16.56 -18.19 -16.12
N ARG A 226 16.85 -16.89 -16.07
CA ARG A 226 17.39 -16.15 -17.23
C ARG A 226 18.66 -15.39 -16.91
N LEU A 227 18.90 -15.09 -15.64
CA LEU A 227 19.98 -14.25 -15.17
C LEU A 227 20.93 -15.06 -14.30
N GLY A 228 22.23 -14.93 -14.55
CA GLY A 228 23.26 -15.49 -13.68
C GLY A 228 23.36 -14.74 -12.34
N PRO A 229 24.03 -15.31 -11.32
CA PRO A 229 24.12 -14.71 -9.97
C PRO A 229 24.63 -13.27 -9.97
N LYS A 230 25.64 -12.96 -10.81
CA LYS A 230 26.17 -11.59 -10.96
C LYS A 230 25.11 -10.63 -11.48
N GLN A 231 24.35 -11.02 -12.50
CA GLN A 231 23.30 -10.19 -13.08
C GLN A 231 22.18 -9.92 -12.07
N ILE A 232 21.82 -10.91 -11.25
CA ILE A 232 20.84 -10.71 -10.17
C ILE A 232 21.40 -9.75 -9.12
N ALA A 233 22.65 -9.94 -8.69
CA ALA A 233 23.31 -9.02 -7.75
C ALA A 233 23.41 -7.57 -8.28
N ASP A 234 23.58 -7.39 -9.60
CA ASP A 234 23.56 -6.05 -10.22
C ASP A 234 22.19 -5.36 -10.08
N LEU A 235 21.09 -6.14 -10.00
CA LEU A 235 19.71 -5.64 -9.87
C LEU A 235 19.27 -5.37 -8.42
N TYR A 236 20.06 -5.82 -7.44
CA TYR A 236 19.84 -5.62 -6.00
C TYR A 236 21.10 -5.06 -5.33
N PRO A 237 21.48 -3.81 -5.66
CA PRO A 237 22.65 -3.20 -5.04
C PRO A 237 22.48 -3.01 -3.53
N GLU A 238 23.57 -2.94 -2.77
CA GLU A 238 23.49 -2.53 -1.37
C GLU A 238 23.04 -1.06 -1.23
N TYR A 239 22.43 -0.75 -0.08
CA TYR A 239 22.13 0.63 0.32
C TYR A 239 23.40 1.51 0.24
N PRO A 240 23.35 2.71 -0.37
CA PRO A 240 24.52 3.54 -0.59
C PRO A 240 24.89 4.36 0.67
N TYR A 241 25.37 3.69 1.73
CA TYR A 241 25.72 4.29 3.04
C TYR A 241 26.69 5.48 2.95
N SER A 242 27.53 5.55 1.92
CA SER A 242 28.46 6.67 1.71
C SER A 242 27.79 7.95 1.22
N ARG A 243 26.60 7.85 0.61
CA ARG A 243 25.87 8.98 0.04
C ARG A 243 24.60 9.32 0.83
N ASN A 244 23.80 8.31 1.19
CA ASN A 244 22.49 8.52 1.80
C ASN A 244 22.54 8.17 3.30
N LYS A 245 22.02 9.08 4.13
CA LYS A 245 22.05 8.93 5.60
C LYS A 245 21.07 7.87 6.11
N THR A 246 21.44 7.17 7.18
CA THR A 246 20.54 6.29 7.94
C THR A 246 19.60 7.11 8.83
N ILE A 247 18.52 6.52 9.33
CA ILE A 247 17.58 7.19 10.25
C ILE A 247 18.30 7.57 11.55
N THR A 248 18.88 6.57 12.21
CA THR A 248 19.70 6.74 13.42
C THR A 248 21.14 7.05 13.00
N GLN A 249 21.73 8.11 13.57
CA GLN A 249 23.08 8.56 13.20
C GLN A 249 24.00 8.69 14.42
N GLU A 250 23.44 8.94 15.60
CA GLU A 250 24.14 9.09 16.87
C GLU A 250 24.03 7.83 17.76
N GLY A 251 23.34 6.79 17.29
CA GLY A 251 23.16 5.50 17.97
C GLY A 251 24.09 4.39 17.48
N GLN A 252 24.36 3.43 18.37
CA GLN A 252 25.11 2.20 18.07
C GLN A 252 24.75 1.08 19.05
N TYR A 253 25.06 -0.16 18.67
CA TYR A 253 24.98 -1.29 19.59
C TYR A 253 26.17 -1.32 20.55
N ASP A 254 25.91 -1.44 21.85
CA ASP A 254 26.93 -1.66 22.88
C ASP A 254 26.96 -3.15 23.27
N SER A 255 28.04 -3.84 22.88
CA SER A 255 28.23 -5.25 23.19
C SER A 255 28.50 -5.54 24.67
N ALA A 256 28.95 -4.55 25.44
CA ALA A 256 29.20 -4.73 26.87
C ALA A 256 27.89 -4.73 27.67
N THR A 257 26.93 -3.90 27.29
CA THR A 257 25.62 -3.83 27.95
C THR A 257 24.55 -4.70 27.27
N GLY A 258 24.75 -5.12 26.01
CA GLY A 258 23.74 -5.84 25.24
C GLY A 258 22.53 -4.97 24.94
N SER A 259 22.76 -3.72 24.56
CA SER A 259 21.71 -2.74 24.29
C SER A 259 22.12 -1.76 23.19
N TYR A 260 21.12 -1.20 22.51
CA TYR A 260 21.33 -0.05 21.66
C TYR A 260 21.49 1.20 22.54
N VAL A 261 22.49 2.03 22.27
CA VAL A 261 22.78 3.24 23.04
C VAL A 261 23.05 4.40 22.09
N GLN A 262 22.57 5.59 22.47
CA GLN A 262 22.95 6.83 21.81
C GLN A 262 24.22 7.37 22.48
N GLY A 263 25.29 7.52 21.70
CA GLY A 263 26.56 8.05 22.19
C GLY A 263 26.68 9.55 21.92
N SER A 264 27.17 10.32 22.89
CA SER A 264 27.73 11.64 22.60
C SER A 264 29.01 11.43 21.77
N SER A 265 28.99 11.83 20.51
CA SER A 265 30.07 11.66 19.54
C SER A 265 31.47 11.94 20.12
N THR A 266 32.28 10.90 20.26
CA THR A 266 33.74 11.03 20.25
C THR A 266 34.31 10.29 19.05
N THR A 267 34.72 11.11 18.08
CA THR A 267 35.84 10.94 17.16
C THR A 267 35.94 9.63 16.37
N ALA A 268 35.82 9.77 15.05
CA ALA A 268 36.19 8.79 14.05
C ALA A 268 37.57 8.16 14.36
N GLY A 269 37.56 6.90 14.80
CA GLY A 269 38.71 6.03 14.79
C GLY A 269 38.85 5.42 13.40
N SER A 270 39.95 5.74 12.71
CA SER A 270 40.43 5.05 11.53
C SER A 270 40.56 3.55 11.81
N GLY A 271 39.54 2.76 11.47
CA GLY A 271 39.52 1.31 11.55
C GLY A 271 40.10 0.69 10.29
N THR A 272 41.23 0.02 10.45
CA THR A 272 41.98 -0.71 9.43
C THR A 272 41.09 -1.67 8.63
N GLN A 273 41.16 -1.53 7.30
CA GLN A 273 40.50 -2.40 6.33
C GLN A 273 41.01 -3.84 6.48
N SER A 274 40.18 -4.74 6.99
CA SER A 274 40.43 -6.18 6.96
C SER A 274 39.77 -6.77 5.72
N THR A 275 40.59 -7.10 4.72
CA THR A 275 40.22 -7.90 3.55
C THR A 275 40.22 -9.38 3.91
N SER A 276 39.04 -10.02 3.92
CA SER A 276 38.84 -11.48 3.69
C SER A 276 37.33 -11.77 3.71
N GLY A 277 36.71 -12.49 2.78
CA GLY A 277 37.24 -13.25 1.66
C GLY A 277 36.14 -13.56 0.64
N THR A 278 36.56 -13.69 -0.60
CA THR A 278 35.78 -14.18 -1.73
C THR A 278 35.42 -15.65 -1.53
N GLY A 279 34.14 -15.96 -1.36
CA GLY A 279 33.61 -17.31 -1.54
C GLY A 279 33.29 -17.54 -3.02
N LEU A 280 34.13 -18.33 -3.69
CA LEU A 280 33.99 -18.73 -5.10
C LEU A 280 32.85 -19.75 -5.28
N ALA A 281 32.01 -19.45 -6.28
CA ALA A 281 31.55 -20.34 -7.34
C ALA A 281 31.19 -21.80 -6.99
N GLY A 282 29.91 -22.07 -6.82
CA GLY A 282 29.28 -23.36 -7.12
C GLY A 282 28.52 -23.27 -8.44
N ASN A 283 29.08 -23.84 -9.51
CA ASN A 283 28.36 -24.08 -10.77
C ASN A 283 27.29 -25.15 -10.55
N ALA A 284 26.02 -24.75 -10.54
CA ALA A 284 24.90 -25.66 -10.73
C ALA A 284 23.87 -25.01 -11.66
N THR A 285 23.87 -25.42 -12.91
CA THR A 285 22.80 -25.12 -13.86
C THR A 285 21.51 -25.74 -13.34
N ALA A 286 20.51 -24.92 -13.01
CA ALA A 286 19.24 -25.37 -12.47
C ALA A 286 18.37 -26.02 -13.57
N PRO A 287 17.72 -27.19 -13.35
CA PRO A 287 16.84 -27.79 -14.35
C PRO A 287 15.45 -27.11 -14.45
N ASN A 288 14.99 -26.94 -15.69
CA ASN A 288 13.76 -26.32 -16.18
C ASN A 288 12.39 -26.71 -15.60
N GLY A 289 12.11 -26.39 -14.34
CA GLY A 289 10.74 -26.51 -13.85
C GLY A 289 10.31 -25.58 -12.73
N LEU A 290 11.22 -24.75 -12.23
CA LEU A 290 11.02 -23.79 -11.14
C LEU A 290 10.21 -22.56 -11.57
N GLN A 291 10.29 -22.22 -12.86
CA GLN A 291 9.95 -20.90 -13.38
C GLN A 291 8.44 -20.65 -13.57
N SER A 292 7.65 -21.64 -13.98
CA SER A 292 6.19 -21.46 -14.18
C SER A 292 5.37 -21.50 -12.89
N GLN A 293 6.02 -21.72 -11.74
CA GLN A 293 5.40 -22.11 -10.48
C GLN A 293 5.59 -21.03 -9.41
N LEU A 294 6.77 -20.40 -9.35
CA LEU A 294 7.01 -19.17 -8.58
C LEU A 294 6.20 -17.96 -9.11
N SER A 295 5.89 -17.91 -10.41
CA SER A 295 5.02 -16.86 -10.99
C SER A 295 3.56 -16.99 -10.58
N LYS A 296 3.14 -18.16 -10.12
CA LYS A 296 1.75 -18.41 -9.73
C LYS A 296 1.53 -18.34 -8.22
N LEU A 297 2.57 -18.63 -7.41
CA LEU A 297 2.68 -18.16 -6.03
C LEU A 297 2.45 -16.64 -5.95
N TYR A 298 3.11 -15.90 -6.85
CA TYR A 298 2.90 -14.47 -6.99
C TYR A 298 1.44 -14.12 -7.34
N ASN A 299 0.81 -14.82 -8.28
CA ASN A 299 -0.60 -14.57 -8.63
C ASN A 299 -1.56 -14.77 -7.44
N VAL A 300 -1.23 -15.60 -6.43
CA VAL A 300 -2.09 -15.76 -5.23
C VAL A 300 -1.81 -14.68 -4.19
N LEU A 301 -0.55 -14.28 -3.98
CA LEU A 301 -0.21 -13.09 -3.19
C LEU A 301 -0.83 -11.81 -3.79
N ASP A 302 -0.91 -11.74 -5.12
CA ASP A 302 -1.55 -10.68 -5.92
C ASP A 302 -3.08 -10.73 -5.88
N ASN A 303 -3.68 -11.92 -5.72
CA ASN A 303 -5.13 -12.12 -5.62
C ASN A 303 -5.68 -11.94 -4.19
N VAL A 304 -4.83 -11.81 -3.17
CA VAL A 304 -5.26 -11.25 -1.88
C VAL A 304 -5.89 -9.89 -2.21
N PRO A 305 -7.20 -9.68 -1.98
CA PRO A 305 -7.90 -8.53 -2.54
C PRO A 305 -7.17 -7.23 -2.22
N THR A 306 -7.10 -6.29 -3.16
CA THR A 306 -6.62 -4.91 -2.89
C THR A 306 -7.36 -4.24 -1.72
N ALA A 307 -8.55 -4.75 -1.37
CA ALA A 307 -9.28 -4.41 -0.16
C ALA A 307 -8.53 -4.74 1.16
N VAL A 308 -7.52 -5.63 1.16
CA VAL A 308 -6.63 -5.97 2.32
C VAL A 308 -5.78 -4.78 2.73
N GLY A 309 -5.72 -3.78 1.86
CA GLY A 309 -4.66 -2.80 1.86
C GLY A 309 -3.80 -3.05 0.63
N VAL A 310 -3.53 -1.96 -0.07
CA VAL A 310 -2.20 -1.66 -0.60
C VAL A 310 -1.34 -2.76 -1.24
N ASN A 311 -1.86 -3.61 -2.13
CA ASN A 311 -0.94 -4.41 -2.96
C ASN A 311 -0.17 -3.51 -3.94
N GLY A 312 1.11 -3.26 -3.68
CA GLY A 312 1.94 -2.42 -4.55
C GLY A 312 3.44 -2.55 -4.28
N ASN A 313 4.20 -2.93 -5.32
CA ASN A 313 5.63 -2.64 -5.38
C ASN A 313 5.86 -1.12 -5.22
N GLY A 314 6.79 -0.72 -4.36
CA GLY A 314 7.22 0.69 -4.21
C GLY A 314 6.42 1.55 -3.22
N ILE A 315 5.53 0.96 -2.41
CA ILE A 315 4.87 1.66 -1.29
C ILE A 315 5.92 2.24 -0.33
N GLY A 316 5.66 3.45 0.13
CA GLY A 316 6.60 4.20 0.96
C GLY A 316 5.89 5.09 1.96
N SER A 317 6.61 5.96 2.62
CA SER A 317 6.06 7.02 3.47
C SER A 317 7.15 8.07 3.64
N ASN A 318 6.82 9.32 3.95
CA ASN A 318 7.77 10.20 4.61
C ASN A 318 7.29 10.56 6.02
N SER A 319 8.24 10.77 6.92
CA SER A 319 8.01 11.47 8.16
C SER A 319 9.29 12.13 8.64
N TRP A 320 9.18 13.34 9.15
CA TRP A 320 10.32 14.01 9.76
C TRP A 320 9.87 14.96 10.85
N VAL A 321 10.79 15.21 11.78
CA VAL A 321 10.60 16.12 12.90
C VAL A 321 11.79 17.05 12.99
N VAL A 322 11.52 18.32 13.27
CA VAL A 322 12.54 19.36 13.44
C VAL A 322 12.37 20.00 14.81
N ALA A 323 13.44 20.05 15.60
CA ALA A 323 13.46 20.64 16.94
C ALA A 323 13.25 22.17 16.90
N GLY A 324 12.69 22.72 17.97
CA GLY A 324 12.28 24.11 18.10
C GLY A 324 13.36 25.14 17.79
N LYS A 325 14.63 24.82 18.07
CA LYS A 325 15.77 25.70 17.71
C LYS A 325 15.82 26.09 16.23
N TYR A 326 15.25 25.27 15.34
CA TYR A 326 15.21 25.53 13.89
C TYR A 326 13.82 25.89 13.36
N THR A 327 12.80 25.98 14.21
CA THR A 327 11.43 26.31 13.78
C THR A 327 11.08 27.76 14.11
N ILE A 328 10.08 28.30 13.39
CA ILE A 328 9.56 29.66 13.66
C ILE A 328 8.81 29.75 15.00
N THR A 329 8.35 28.61 15.52
CA THR A 329 7.55 28.52 16.75
C THR A 329 8.42 28.34 18.01
N ASN A 330 9.71 28.02 17.85
CA ASN A 330 10.58 27.59 18.95
C ASN A 330 10.11 26.30 19.64
N LYS A 331 9.23 25.54 18.99
CA LYS A 331 8.77 24.20 19.38
C LYS A 331 8.83 23.27 18.18
N PRO A 332 8.81 21.94 18.39
CA PRO A 332 8.95 21.01 17.29
C PRO A 332 7.84 21.16 16.25
N LEU A 333 8.19 20.82 15.01
CA LEU A 333 7.24 20.60 13.93
C LEU A 333 7.44 19.18 13.41
N LEU A 334 6.35 18.41 13.29
CA LEU A 334 6.37 17.02 12.83
C LEU A 334 5.51 16.88 11.59
N ALA A 335 6.08 16.38 10.49
CA ALA A 335 5.36 16.06 9.27
C ALA A 335 5.29 14.55 9.04
N ASN A 336 4.18 14.06 8.49
CA ASN A 336 4.02 12.66 8.09
C ASN A 336 3.04 12.53 6.92
N ASP A 337 3.38 11.70 5.94
CA ASP A 337 2.53 11.37 4.79
C ASP A 337 2.77 9.93 4.28
N PRO A 338 2.09 8.92 4.85
CA PRO A 338 2.20 7.54 4.39
C PRO A 338 1.75 7.38 2.93
N HIS A 339 2.57 6.74 2.10
CA HIS A 339 2.30 6.52 0.68
C HIS A 339 1.70 5.14 0.42
N LEU A 340 0.39 5.09 0.21
CA LEU A 340 -0.38 3.85 0.04
C LEU A 340 -1.14 3.90 -1.30
N SER A 341 -1.46 2.74 -1.86
CA SER A 341 -2.43 2.53 -2.95
C SER A 341 -3.67 3.37 -2.76
N ALA A 342 -4.08 4.00 -3.86
CA ALA A 342 -5.18 4.94 -3.82
C ALA A 342 -6.54 4.22 -3.82
N SER A 343 -7.33 4.42 -2.76
CA SER A 343 -8.64 3.79 -2.55
C SER A 343 -9.76 4.81 -2.35
N LEU A 344 -11.01 4.37 -2.55
CA LEU A 344 -12.20 5.16 -2.25
C LEU A 344 -13.26 4.33 -1.48
N PRO A 345 -13.59 4.69 -0.22
CA PRO A 345 -12.97 5.74 0.59
C PRO A 345 -11.47 5.51 0.82
N SER A 346 -10.76 6.57 1.18
CA SER A 346 -9.37 6.50 1.65
C SER A 346 -9.29 5.56 2.84
N VAL A 347 -8.20 4.79 2.92
CA VAL A 347 -7.92 3.86 4.04
C VAL A 347 -8.02 4.55 5.41
N TRP A 348 -7.62 5.83 5.48
CA TRP A 348 -7.69 6.62 6.69
C TRP A 348 -9.08 7.21 6.92
N TYR A 349 -9.50 7.17 8.18
CA TYR A 349 -10.59 7.96 8.73
C TYR A 349 -9.98 8.93 9.74
N GLN A 350 -10.38 10.20 9.78
CA GLN A 350 -9.84 11.15 10.78
C GLN A 350 -10.92 11.48 11.81
N MET A 351 -10.54 11.63 13.08
CA MET A 351 -11.42 12.04 14.17
C MET A 351 -10.62 12.55 15.38
N GLY A 352 -11.32 13.17 16.33
CA GLY A 352 -10.82 13.34 17.70
C GLY A 352 -11.70 12.67 18.75
N LEU A 353 -11.04 12.23 19.81
CA LEU A 353 -11.58 11.52 20.96
C LEU A 353 -11.19 12.32 22.20
N HIS A 354 -12.17 13.01 22.78
CA HIS A 354 -11.98 13.97 23.86
C HIS A 354 -12.75 13.54 25.10
N CYS A 355 -12.03 13.44 26.20
CA CYS A 355 -12.62 13.41 27.52
C CYS A 355 -12.95 14.84 27.93
N THR A 356 -14.19 15.07 28.38
CA THR A 356 -14.61 16.40 28.89
C THR A 356 -13.73 16.90 30.03
N SER A 357 -13.13 15.97 30.77
CA SER A 357 -12.02 16.22 31.69
C SER A 357 -11.16 14.97 31.80
N ILE A 358 -9.85 15.11 31.63
CA ILE A 358 -8.90 14.02 31.86
C ILE A 358 -8.92 13.63 33.34
N SER A 359 -9.21 12.36 33.61
CA SER A 359 -9.38 11.80 34.95
C SER A 359 -9.13 10.28 34.93
N SER A 360 -9.22 9.62 36.09
CA SER A 360 -9.14 8.15 36.15
C SER A 360 -10.32 7.43 35.46
N LYS A 361 -11.41 8.14 35.12
CA LYS A 361 -12.58 7.58 34.41
C LYS A 361 -12.51 7.77 32.90
N CYS A 362 -11.83 8.81 32.45
CA CYS A 362 -11.72 9.19 31.05
C CYS A 362 -10.32 9.76 30.80
N GLN A 363 -9.50 9.06 30.01
CA GLN A 363 -8.05 9.31 29.92
C GLN A 363 -7.56 9.81 28.55
N TYR A 364 -8.45 10.10 27.61
CA TYR A 364 -8.11 10.38 26.21
C TYR A 364 -8.43 11.82 25.82
N ASP A 365 -7.47 12.52 25.24
CA ASP A 365 -7.66 13.77 24.52
C ASP A 365 -6.75 13.76 23.30
N VAL A 366 -7.19 13.04 22.27
CA VAL A 366 -6.37 12.63 21.12
C VAL A 366 -7.09 12.89 19.81
N SER A 367 -6.36 13.35 18.79
CA SER A 367 -6.89 13.56 17.46
C SER A 367 -5.93 13.03 16.42
N GLY A 368 -6.47 12.44 15.34
CA GLY A 368 -5.64 11.91 14.27
C GLY A 368 -6.35 11.04 13.28
N TYR A 369 -5.53 10.30 12.54
CA TYR A 369 -5.95 9.29 11.60
C TYR A 369 -6.08 7.95 12.30
N THR A 370 -7.22 7.32 12.07
CA THR A 370 -7.63 6.00 12.55
C THR A 370 -8.10 5.17 11.36
N PHE A 371 -8.46 3.91 11.61
CA PHE A 371 -9.14 3.06 10.65
C PHE A 371 -10.60 2.88 11.04
N ALA A 372 -11.52 3.02 10.07
CA ALA A 372 -12.89 2.59 10.30
C ALA A 372 -12.91 1.09 10.64
N GLY A 373 -13.40 0.74 11.83
CA GLY A 373 -13.39 -0.63 12.34
C GLY A 373 -12.35 -0.90 13.44
N MET A 374 -11.43 0.03 13.70
CA MET A 374 -10.38 -0.11 14.71
C MET A 374 -10.40 1.10 15.66
N PRO A 375 -10.68 0.93 16.97
CA PRO A 375 -10.70 2.04 17.93
C PRO A 375 -9.31 2.64 18.19
N GLY A 376 -9.29 3.88 18.67
CA GLY A 376 -8.06 4.65 18.93
C GLY A 376 -7.50 5.38 17.70
N VAL A 377 -6.43 6.15 17.89
CA VAL A 377 -5.72 6.91 16.85
C VAL A 377 -4.39 6.21 16.53
N VAL A 378 -4.07 6.11 15.23
CA VAL A 378 -2.84 5.41 14.78
C VAL A 378 -1.72 6.40 14.50
N ILE A 379 -2.06 7.53 13.88
CA ILE A 379 -1.13 8.62 13.58
C ILE A 379 -1.81 9.92 13.96
N GLY A 380 -1.15 10.77 14.76
CA GLY A 380 -1.71 12.04 15.18
C GLY A 380 -1.00 12.64 16.38
N HIS A 381 -1.78 13.25 17.25
CA HIS A 381 -1.29 13.87 18.47
C HIS A 381 -2.35 13.83 19.57
N ASN A 382 -1.89 13.90 20.81
CA ASN A 382 -2.73 14.24 21.95
C ASN A 382 -2.34 15.63 22.46
N GLN A 383 -2.75 15.97 23.69
CA GLN A 383 -2.44 17.25 24.31
C GLN A 383 -0.95 17.46 24.68
N ASP A 384 -0.14 16.41 24.66
CA ASP A 384 1.24 16.42 25.16
C ASP A 384 2.27 16.10 24.07
N ILE A 385 1.97 15.14 23.19
CA ILE A 385 2.89 14.57 22.21
C ILE A 385 2.25 14.43 20.82
N ALA A 386 3.10 14.35 19.79
CA ALA A 386 2.73 14.01 18.42
C ALA A 386 3.59 12.86 17.91
N TRP A 387 3.02 11.99 17.07
CA TRP A 387 3.73 10.87 16.46
C TRP A 387 3.32 10.62 15.03
N GLY A 388 4.28 10.13 14.25
CA GLY A 388 4.11 9.69 12.86
C GLY A 388 4.71 8.31 12.65
N MET A 389 4.38 7.70 11.52
CA MET A 389 4.85 6.36 11.17
C MET A 389 5.33 6.30 9.72
N THR A 390 6.36 5.49 9.48
CA THR A 390 6.75 5.04 8.13
C THR A 390 7.10 3.55 8.14
N ASN A 391 7.01 2.89 6.99
CA ASN A 391 7.45 1.50 6.88
C ASN A 391 8.95 1.36 7.23
N SER A 392 9.30 0.42 8.10
CA SER A 392 10.68 0.13 8.50
C SER A 392 11.40 -0.78 7.50
N GLY A 393 10.68 -1.52 6.65
CA GLY A 393 11.26 -2.48 5.71
C GLY A 393 11.95 -3.68 6.37
N VAL A 394 11.81 -3.81 7.69
CA VAL A 394 12.37 -4.92 8.46
C VAL A 394 11.76 -6.22 7.97
N ASP A 395 12.63 -7.20 7.76
CA ASP A 395 12.24 -8.53 7.39
C ASP A 395 11.74 -9.30 8.64
N VAL A 396 10.43 -9.58 8.63
CA VAL A 396 9.72 -10.31 9.69
C VAL A 396 9.05 -11.59 9.16
N THR A 397 9.42 -12.02 7.96
CA THR A 397 8.87 -13.20 7.28
C THR A 397 9.94 -14.03 6.62
N ASP A 398 9.83 -15.35 6.66
CA ASP A 398 10.66 -16.21 5.82
C ASP A 398 9.81 -17.30 5.17
N LEU A 399 10.10 -17.58 3.90
CA LEU A 399 9.58 -18.75 3.21
C LEU A 399 10.48 -19.95 3.51
N TYR A 400 9.90 -21.01 4.07
CA TYR A 400 10.59 -22.26 4.33
C TYR A 400 10.26 -23.32 3.29
N LEU A 401 11.29 -23.96 2.74
CA LEU A 401 11.16 -25.09 1.85
C LEU A 401 11.07 -26.39 2.64
N GLU A 402 9.91 -27.04 2.64
CA GLU A 402 9.65 -28.26 3.43
C GLU A 402 9.71 -29.51 2.56
N LYS A 403 10.63 -30.45 2.84
CA LYS A 403 10.71 -31.77 2.19
C LYS A 403 9.50 -32.63 2.56
N ILE A 404 8.63 -32.92 1.60
CA ILE A 404 7.42 -33.71 1.82
C ILE A 404 7.67 -35.19 1.56
N THR A 405 7.10 -36.02 2.42
CA THR A 405 7.00 -37.48 2.26
C THR A 405 5.53 -37.91 2.25
N GLY A 406 5.25 -39.19 2.00
CA GLY A 406 3.87 -39.72 2.07
C GLY A 406 3.24 -39.63 3.47
N GLU A 407 4.06 -39.53 4.52
CA GLU A 407 3.63 -39.53 5.93
C GLU A 407 3.75 -38.14 6.59
N GLY A 408 4.40 -37.18 5.93
CA GLY A 408 4.54 -35.80 6.43
C GLY A 408 5.73 -35.03 5.85
N TYR A 409 6.51 -34.49 6.76
CA TYR A 409 7.70 -33.65 6.67
C TYR A 409 9.10 -34.21 6.95
N GLU A 410 10.15 -34.00 6.17
CA GLU A 410 11.52 -34.25 6.69
C GLU A 410 11.95 -33.08 7.60
N TYR A 411 12.52 -33.40 8.77
CA TYR A 411 13.15 -32.46 9.68
C TYR A 411 14.30 -33.15 10.42
N ASP A 412 15.54 -32.65 10.26
CA ASP A 412 16.78 -33.23 10.79
C ASP A 412 16.90 -34.75 10.55
N GLY A 413 16.59 -35.19 9.32
CA GLY A 413 16.64 -36.60 8.92
C GLY A 413 15.52 -37.50 9.45
N LYS A 414 14.50 -36.94 10.12
CA LYS A 414 13.31 -37.66 10.60
C LYS A 414 12.07 -37.21 9.85
N VAL A 415 11.08 -38.09 9.72
CA VAL A 415 9.76 -37.72 9.18
C VAL A 415 8.82 -37.32 10.32
N LEU A 416 8.31 -36.08 10.29
CA LEU A 416 7.32 -35.55 11.24
C LEU A 416 5.95 -35.41 10.58
N PRO A 417 4.84 -35.73 11.26
CA PRO A 417 3.51 -35.49 10.73
C PRO A 417 3.17 -33.99 10.73
N PHE A 418 2.27 -33.59 9.83
CA PHE A 418 1.64 -32.26 9.87
C PHE A 418 0.59 -32.19 10.97
N ALA A 419 0.51 -31.06 11.67
CA ALA A 419 -0.71 -30.70 12.38
C ALA A 419 -1.79 -30.35 11.33
N THR A 420 -3.04 -30.80 11.53
CA THR A 420 -4.13 -30.54 10.59
C THR A 420 -5.33 -29.92 11.28
N ARG A 421 -6.00 -28.99 10.60
CA ARG A 421 -7.32 -28.49 11.00
C ARG A 421 -8.26 -28.43 9.80
N LYS A 422 -9.55 -28.65 10.05
CA LYS A 422 -10.59 -28.49 9.03
C LYS A 422 -11.22 -27.11 9.14
N GLU A 423 -11.34 -26.40 8.02
CA GLU A 423 -12.06 -25.13 7.91
C GLU A 423 -13.22 -25.30 6.94
N THR A 424 -14.35 -24.65 7.20
CA THR A 424 -15.52 -24.64 6.31
C THR A 424 -15.78 -23.22 5.83
N ILE A 425 -15.69 -23.04 4.51
CA ILE A 425 -15.94 -21.80 3.79
C ILE A 425 -17.38 -21.82 3.29
N LYS A 426 -18.18 -20.84 3.72
CA LYS A 426 -19.56 -20.66 3.25
C LYS A 426 -19.55 -19.80 1.98
N VAL A 427 -20.39 -20.15 1.01
CA VAL A 427 -20.41 -19.47 -0.30
C VAL A 427 -21.81 -18.96 -0.60
N ALA A 428 -21.95 -17.66 -0.83
CA ALA A 428 -23.22 -17.06 -1.22
C ALA A 428 -23.74 -17.70 -2.53
N GLY A 429 -25.01 -18.13 -2.53
CA GLY A 429 -25.64 -18.76 -3.69
C GLY A 429 -25.11 -20.16 -4.06
N GLY A 430 -24.28 -20.79 -3.22
CA GLY A 430 -23.66 -22.08 -3.49
C GLY A 430 -23.50 -22.98 -2.27
N ALA A 431 -22.93 -24.17 -2.46
CA ALA A 431 -22.60 -25.08 -1.37
C ALA A 431 -21.31 -24.65 -0.66
N SER A 432 -21.26 -24.84 0.66
CA SER A 432 -20.04 -24.63 1.45
C SER A 432 -18.93 -25.58 0.99
N LYS A 433 -17.67 -25.11 1.06
CA LYS A 433 -16.46 -25.88 0.77
C LYS A 433 -15.68 -26.14 2.05
N THR A 434 -15.22 -27.37 2.25
CA THR A 434 -14.36 -27.72 3.39
C THR A 434 -12.91 -27.87 2.91
N ILE A 435 -11.97 -27.30 3.65
CA ILE A 435 -10.53 -27.43 3.43
C ILE A 435 -9.82 -28.02 4.64
N VAL A 436 -8.61 -28.54 4.45
CA VAL A 436 -7.77 -29.15 5.50
C VAL A 436 -6.43 -28.42 5.57
N VAL A 437 -6.29 -27.45 6.45
CA VAL A 437 -5.02 -26.73 6.58
C VAL A 437 -3.98 -27.59 7.28
N ARG A 438 -2.79 -27.73 6.68
CA ARG A 438 -1.61 -28.35 7.30
C ARG A 438 -0.66 -27.31 7.85
N GLU A 439 -0.07 -27.60 9.00
CA GLU A 439 0.94 -26.78 9.67
C GLU A 439 2.14 -27.65 10.09
N THR A 440 3.35 -27.10 9.99
CA THR A 440 4.57 -27.75 10.50
C THR A 440 4.59 -27.72 12.04
N LYS A 441 5.59 -28.35 12.67
CA LYS A 441 5.73 -28.38 14.14
C LYS A 441 5.85 -27.00 14.76
N ASP A 442 6.37 -26.03 13.99
CA ASP A 442 6.60 -24.65 14.41
C ASP A 442 5.40 -23.74 14.06
N GLY A 443 4.25 -24.36 13.72
CA GLY A 443 3.00 -23.66 13.43
C GLY A 443 2.99 -22.95 12.08
N MET A 444 3.93 -23.26 11.18
CA MET A 444 4.01 -22.61 9.87
C MET A 444 2.94 -23.20 8.95
N PRO A 445 1.97 -22.40 8.45
CA PRO A 445 0.97 -22.91 7.51
C PRO A 445 1.63 -23.31 6.20
N LEU A 446 1.26 -24.49 5.71
CA LEU A 446 1.70 -24.99 4.42
C LEU A 446 0.90 -24.30 3.33
N LEU A 447 1.46 -23.23 2.77
CA LEU A 447 0.79 -22.44 1.74
C LEU A 447 0.53 -23.30 0.48
N SER A 448 1.35 -24.33 0.26
CA SER A 448 1.20 -25.40 -0.75
C SER A 448 -0.14 -26.08 -0.82
N ASP A 449 -0.89 -26.20 0.26
CA ASP A 449 -2.15 -26.95 0.19
C ASP A 449 -3.30 -26.21 -0.46
N ARG A 450 -3.18 -24.90 -0.52
CA ARG A 450 -4.20 -24.02 -1.07
C ARG A 450 -3.88 -23.60 -2.48
N ASP A 451 -2.72 -24.02 -2.94
CA ASP A 451 -2.19 -23.65 -4.22
C ASP A 451 -1.40 -24.84 -4.78
N ASP A 452 -1.98 -25.48 -5.80
CA ASP A 452 -1.36 -26.56 -6.58
C ASP A 452 0.06 -26.20 -7.06
N GLU A 453 0.45 -24.92 -7.07
CA GLU A 453 1.77 -24.42 -7.45
C GLU A 453 2.76 -24.40 -6.30
N LEU A 454 2.32 -24.10 -5.08
CA LEU A 454 3.17 -24.19 -3.90
C LEU A 454 3.47 -25.66 -3.55
N VAL A 455 2.62 -26.64 -3.91
CA VAL A 455 2.96 -28.08 -3.93
C VAL A 455 4.17 -28.38 -4.83
N LYS A 456 4.53 -27.45 -5.73
CA LYS A 456 5.62 -27.64 -6.69
C LYS A 456 6.85 -26.75 -6.45
N VAL A 457 6.74 -25.70 -5.64
CA VAL A 457 7.88 -24.83 -5.23
C VAL A 457 8.82 -25.59 -4.31
N GLY A 458 8.31 -26.09 -3.18
CA GLY A 458 8.96 -27.25 -2.63
C GLY A 458 8.78 -28.36 -3.65
N LYS A 459 9.81 -29.09 -4.00
CA LYS A 459 10.00 -30.03 -5.13
C LYS A 459 11.21 -29.48 -5.88
N LYS A 460 11.44 -28.15 -5.84
CA LYS A 460 12.42 -27.48 -6.71
C LYS A 460 13.28 -26.36 -6.10
N ALA A 461 13.02 -25.79 -4.93
CA ALA A 461 13.96 -24.77 -4.43
C ALA A 461 15.34 -25.36 -4.07
N THR A 462 16.36 -24.58 -4.43
CA THR A 462 17.76 -24.92 -4.30
C THR A 462 18.27 -24.52 -2.93
N VAL A 463 18.97 -25.46 -2.31
CA VAL A 463 19.45 -25.42 -0.94
C VAL A 463 20.86 -25.99 -0.98
N ASP A 464 21.80 -25.30 -0.36
CA ASP A 464 23.19 -25.73 -0.46
C ASP A 464 23.42 -27.04 0.33
N SER A 465 23.92 -28.03 -0.40
CA SER A 465 24.34 -29.38 -0.02
C SER A 465 23.26 -30.39 0.44
N GLY A 466 22.99 -31.38 -0.44
CA GLY A 466 22.53 -32.73 -0.03
C GLY A 466 21.12 -33.19 -0.45
N ALA A 467 20.58 -32.80 -1.60
CA ALA A 467 19.25 -33.29 -2.04
C ALA A 467 19.33 -34.62 -2.83
N PRO A 468 18.70 -35.73 -2.37
CA PRO A 468 18.43 -36.90 -3.22
C PRO A 468 17.22 -36.66 -4.16
N ASP A 469 16.91 -37.67 -4.97
CA ASP A 469 16.04 -37.64 -6.15
C ASP A 469 14.68 -36.93 -5.98
N ARG A 470 14.35 -36.04 -6.93
CA ARG A 470 13.35 -34.97 -6.82
C ARG A 470 11.95 -35.36 -7.32
N GLY A 471 11.51 -36.57 -6.97
CA GLY A 471 10.14 -37.02 -7.23
C GLY A 471 9.18 -36.50 -6.17
N ASP A 472 8.43 -35.44 -6.48
CA ASP A 472 7.23 -34.99 -5.75
C ASP A 472 7.32 -34.57 -4.25
N GLY A 473 8.49 -34.49 -3.63
CA GLY A 473 8.60 -34.40 -2.15
C GLY A 473 8.95 -33.04 -1.54
N TYR A 474 8.13 -32.00 -1.74
CA TYR A 474 8.43 -30.56 -1.73
C TYR A 474 7.18 -29.69 -1.38
N ALA A 475 7.20 -28.80 -0.37
CA ALA A 475 6.22 -27.71 -0.17
C ALA A 475 6.86 -26.40 0.37
N ILE A 476 6.09 -25.31 0.42
CA ILE A 476 6.44 -24.03 1.06
C ILE A 476 5.57 -23.82 2.29
N ALA A 477 6.24 -23.56 3.40
CA ALA A 477 5.63 -23.08 4.62
C ALA A 477 6.04 -21.62 4.85
N LEU A 478 5.18 -20.87 5.55
CA LEU A 478 5.47 -19.47 5.89
C LEU A 478 5.72 -19.34 7.39
N ARG A 479 6.87 -18.81 7.78
CA ARG A 479 7.08 -18.27 9.12
C ARG A 479 6.88 -16.77 9.08
N TRP A 480 5.98 -16.27 9.92
CA TRP A 480 5.69 -14.84 10.00
C TRP A 480 5.36 -14.45 11.42
N THR A 481 5.98 -13.38 11.91
CA THR A 481 5.79 -12.93 13.30
C THR A 481 4.35 -12.54 13.62
N ALA A 482 3.56 -12.09 12.63
CA ALA A 482 2.15 -11.78 12.86
C ALA A 482 1.25 -13.02 13.00
N LEU A 483 1.75 -14.23 12.72
CA LEU A 483 1.03 -15.47 13.02
C LEU A 483 1.25 -15.95 14.47
N ASP A 484 2.21 -15.36 15.18
CA ASP A 484 2.29 -15.51 16.63
C ASP A 484 1.38 -14.48 17.32
N PRO A 485 0.58 -14.87 18.34
CA PRO A 485 -0.23 -13.91 19.08
C PRO A 485 0.62 -12.88 19.83
N GLY A 486 0.41 -11.59 19.55
CA GLY A 486 1.08 -10.44 20.17
C GLY A 486 0.13 -9.47 20.88
N ASN A 487 0.64 -8.29 21.24
CA ASN A 487 -0.09 -7.27 22.00
C ASN A 487 -0.17 -5.88 21.32
N SER A 488 0.01 -5.80 20.00
CA SER A 488 0.00 -4.53 19.23
C SER A 488 -1.21 -3.61 19.51
N MET A 489 -2.40 -4.18 19.76
CA MET A 489 -3.58 -3.36 20.07
C MET A 489 -3.45 -2.62 21.43
N ASP A 490 -2.71 -3.17 22.39
CA ASP A 490 -2.38 -2.45 23.63
C ASP A 490 -1.52 -1.22 23.34
N ALA A 491 -0.58 -1.31 22.38
CA ALA A 491 0.31 -0.21 22.03
C ALA A 491 -0.45 1.01 21.47
N VAL A 492 -1.47 0.79 20.63
CA VAL A 492 -2.31 1.87 20.08
C VAL A 492 -2.93 2.69 21.22
N PHE A 493 -3.62 2.03 22.15
CA PHE A 493 -4.26 2.71 23.27
C PHE A 493 -3.27 3.32 24.28
N GLN A 494 -2.05 2.79 24.36
CA GLN A 494 -1.00 3.34 25.22
C GLN A 494 -0.35 4.57 24.58
N LEU A 495 -0.14 4.58 23.26
CA LEU A 495 0.37 5.73 22.50
C LEU A 495 -0.60 6.91 22.61
N ASP A 496 -1.90 6.67 22.42
CA ASP A 496 -2.95 7.69 22.54
C ASP A 496 -2.92 8.44 23.89
N LYS A 497 -2.38 7.81 24.93
CA LYS A 497 -2.30 8.35 26.31
C LYS A 497 -0.90 8.77 26.74
N ALA A 498 0.13 8.51 25.94
CA ALA A 498 1.49 8.80 26.33
C ALA A 498 1.70 10.32 26.41
N SER A 499 2.37 10.77 27.47
CA SER A 499 2.58 12.20 27.76
C SER A 499 4.03 12.66 27.53
N ASN A 500 4.94 11.72 27.33
CA ASN A 500 6.37 11.99 27.20
C ASN A 500 7.11 10.83 26.53
N TRP A 501 8.40 11.03 26.26
CA TRP A 501 9.26 10.06 25.57
C TRP A 501 9.33 8.70 26.27
N SER A 502 9.37 8.67 27.60
CA SER A 502 9.44 7.41 28.35
C SER A 502 8.15 6.60 28.20
N GLU A 503 6.99 7.26 28.26
CA GLU A 503 5.70 6.61 28.05
C GLU A 503 5.51 6.18 26.59
N PHE A 504 5.94 7.01 25.65
CA PHE A 504 5.95 6.69 24.23
C PHE A 504 6.78 5.43 23.93
N ARG A 505 8.01 5.34 24.45
CA ARG A 505 8.86 4.14 24.30
C ARG A 505 8.25 2.92 24.97
N LYS A 506 7.62 3.09 26.12
CA LYS A 506 6.92 2.00 26.81
C LYS A 506 5.75 1.48 25.96
N ALA A 507 4.97 2.37 25.34
CA ALA A 507 3.89 2.00 24.42
C ALA A 507 4.44 1.30 23.17
N ALA A 508 5.51 1.85 22.58
CA ALA A 508 6.18 1.26 21.41
C ALA A 508 6.70 -0.17 21.66
N ALA A 509 7.10 -0.50 22.90
CA ALA A 509 7.54 -1.85 23.25
C ALA A 509 6.42 -2.91 23.19
N SER A 510 5.14 -2.51 23.18
CA SER A 510 3.99 -3.40 22.93
C SER A 510 3.60 -3.48 21.45
N PHE A 511 4.31 -2.77 20.55
CA PHE A 511 3.99 -2.74 19.12
C PHE A 511 4.72 -3.90 18.41
N ASP A 512 4.25 -5.14 18.64
CA ASP A 512 4.88 -6.35 18.11
C ASP A 512 4.88 -6.41 16.57
N VAL A 513 3.73 -6.09 15.95
CA VAL A 513 3.50 -6.10 14.50
C VAL A 513 2.45 -5.06 14.06
N PRO A 514 2.58 -4.48 12.85
CA PRO A 514 3.78 -4.44 12.02
C PRO A 514 4.93 -3.69 12.68
N SER A 515 6.19 -4.05 12.39
CA SER A 515 7.31 -3.17 12.73
C SER A 515 7.21 -1.90 11.88
N GLN A 516 7.23 -0.73 12.50
CA GLN A 516 7.15 0.57 11.84
C GLN A 516 8.18 1.52 12.44
N ASN A 517 8.74 2.41 11.62
CA ASN A 517 9.53 3.53 12.13
C ASN A 517 8.59 4.50 12.85
N LEU A 518 8.68 4.62 14.18
CA LEU A 518 7.90 5.58 14.95
C LEU A 518 8.72 6.85 15.18
N ILE A 519 8.17 8.00 14.81
CA ILE A 519 8.77 9.32 15.09
C ILE A 519 7.96 10.04 16.17
N TYR A 520 8.63 10.86 16.97
CA TYR A 520 8.10 11.50 18.17
C TYR A 520 8.45 12.98 18.23
N ALA A 521 7.52 13.78 18.74
CA ALA A 521 7.73 15.15 19.17
C ALA A 521 6.86 15.47 20.40
N ASP A 522 7.30 16.36 21.29
CA ASP A 522 6.45 16.84 22.38
C ASP A 522 6.50 18.34 22.61
N THR A 523 5.60 18.78 23.49
CA THR A 523 5.45 20.17 23.93
C THR A 523 6.65 20.67 24.76
N ASN A 524 7.57 19.79 25.20
CA ASN A 524 8.78 20.15 25.94
C ASN A 524 10.00 20.40 25.04
N ASP A 525 9.80 20.42 23.71
CA ASP A 525 10.86 20.56 22.71
C ASP A 525 11.75 19.31 22.52
N ASP A 526 11.23 18.15 22.90
CA ASP A 526 11.91 16.89 22.63
C ASP A 526 11.45 16.28 21.30
N ILE A 527 12.39 15.64 20.60
CA ILE A 527 12.17 14.89 19.37
C ILE A 527 12.80 13.49 19.48
N GLY A 528 12.20 12.50 18.83
CA GLY A 528 12.72 11.14 18.92
C GLY A 528 12.29 10.20 17.81
N TYR A 529 12.92 9.03 17.79
CA TYR A 529 12.66 7.91 16.91
C TYR A 529 12.83 6.58 17.64
N GLN A 530 11.93 5.62 17.40
CA GLN A 530 12.02 4.26 17.91
C GLN A 530 11.66 3.27 16.78
N LEU A 531 12.48 2.23 16.61
CA LEU A 531 12.08 1.02 15.88
C LEU A 531 11.49 0.02 16.89
N PRO A 532 10.18 -0.26 16.90
CA PRO A 532 9.59 -1.37 17.62
C PRO A 532 9.44 -2.59 16.71
N GLY A 533 9.00 -3.70 17.31
CA GLY A 533 8.61 -4.89 16.58
C GLY A 533 9.22 -6.16 17.15
N LYS A 534 8.54 -7.27 16.88
CA LYS A 534 9.04 -8.62 17.12
C LYS A 534 9.85 -9.02 15.88
N ILE A 535 11.17 -8.83 15.92
CA ILE A 535 12.07 -9.01 14.76
C ILE A 535 12.87 -10.31 14.95
N PRO A 536 12.81 -11.29 14.02
CA PRO A 536 13.47 -12.58 14.19
C PRO A 536 14.99 -12.46 14.10
N THR A 537 15.70 -13.31 14.84
CA THR A 537 17.14 -13.51 14.65
C THR A 537 17.40 -14.80 13.89
N ARG A 538 18.28 -14.75 12.89
CA ARG A 538 18.64 -15.89 12.03
C ARG A 538 20.03 -16.43 12.36
N SER A 539 20.30 -17.66 11.93
CA SER A 539 21.62 -18.27 12.05
C SER A 539 22.63 -17.62 11.11
N LYS A 540 23.93 -17.79 11.40
CA LYS A 540 24.99 -17.25 10.55
C LYS A 540 24.91 -17.84 9.13
N GLY A 541 24.83 -16.96 8.13
CA GLY A 541 24.75 -17.34 6.71
C GLY A 541 23.33 -17.38 6.15
N ASP A 542 22.31 -17.14 6.99
CA ASP A 542 20.94 -16.88 6.57
C ASP A 542 20.60 -15.41 6.85
N ASP A 543 20.36 -14.65 5.78
CA ASP A 543 20.03 -13.23 5.84
C ASP A 543 18.59 -12.93 5.40
N GLY A 544 17.76 -13.97 5.20
CA GLY A 544 16.37 -13.85 4.75
C GLY A 544 16.21 -13.38 3.30
N SER A 545 17.28 -13.37 2.49
CA SER A 545 17.19 -12.88 1.10
C SER A 545 16.65 -13.92 0.11
N LEU A 546 16.59 -15.20 0.50
CA LEU A 546 16.14 -16.35 -0.29
C LEU A 546 15.39 -17.37 0.60
N PRO A 547 14.54 -18.25 0.03
CA PRO A 547 13.80 -19.23 0.83
C PRO A 547 14.71 -20.20 1.58
N SER A 548 14.45 -20.36 2.87
CA SER A 548 15.28 -21.14 3.78
C SER A 548 14.93 -22.64 3.77
N PRO A 549 15.91 -23.56 3.88
CA PRO A 549 15.65 -24.99 3.99
C PRO A 549 14.92 -25.38 5.30
N GLY A 550 13.67 -25.83 5.21
CA GLY A 550 12.82 -26.18 6.38
C GLY A 550 13.15 -27.52 7.05
N TRP A 551 13.81 -28.44 6.34
CA TRP A 551 14.21 -29.74 6.91
C TRP A 551 15.50 -29.71 7.73
N ASP A 552 16.19 -28.57 7.79
CA ASP A 552 17.48 -28.42 8.49
C ASP A 552 17.32 -27.35 9.57
N SER A 553 17.34 -27.80 10.84
CA SER A 553 17.10 -26.93 11.99
C SER A 553 18.08 -25.77 12.13
N LYS A 554 19.23 -25.80 11.43
CA LYS A 554 20.17 -24.67 11.42
C LYS A 554 19.56 -23.40 10.82
N TYR A 555 18.54 -23.49 9.98
CA TYR A 555 17.84 -22.34 9.39
C TYR A 555 16.60 -21.91 10.19
N ALA A 556 16.26 -22.61 11.28
CA ALA A 556 15.20 -22.16 12.15
C ALA A 556 15.58 -20.81 12.81
N TRP A 557 14.60 -19.94 13.01
CA TRP A 557 14.79 -18.72 13.79
C TRP A 557 15.37 -19.05 15.17
N THR A 558 16.41 -18.32 15.54
CA THR A 558 17.16 -18.52 16.79
C THR A 558 16.56 -17.76 17.97
N GLY A 559 15.63 -16.83 17.70
CA GLY A 559 15.00 -15.97 18.69
C GLY A 559 14.46 -14.70 18.07
N TYR A 560 14.36 -13.65 18.90
CA TYR A 560 13.96 -12.31 18.49
C TYR A 560 14.92 -11.29 19.10
N ILE A 561 15.15 -10.17 18.40
CA ILE A 561 15.94 -9.05 18.93
C ILE A 561 15.26 -8.52 20.20
N LYS A 562 16.01 -8.29 21.28
CA LYS A 562 15.42 -7.77 22.52
C LYS A 562 15.04 -6.31 22.36
N GLN A 563 13.99 -5.87 23.07
CA GLN A 563 13.54 -4.48 23.04
C GLN A 563 14.66 -3.46 23.39
N SER A 564 15.56 -3.81 24.31
CA SER A 564 16.72 -2.96 24.66
C SER A 564 17.78 -2.87 23.57
N GLU A 565 17.78 -3.79 22.61
CA GLU A 565 18.73 -3.89 21.50
C GLU A 565 18.18 -3.19 20.25
N LEU A 566 16.91 -2.80 20.22
CA LEU A 566 16.30 -2.14 19.06
C LEU A 566 16.77 -0.68 18.89
N PRO A 567 17.02 -0.22 17.64
CA PRO A 567 17.45 1.14 17.36
C PRO A 567 16.46 2.20 17.85
N TYR A 568 17.00 3.27 18.45
CA TYR A 568 16.28 4.48 18.80
C TYR A 568 17.19 5.71 18.70
N GLU A 569 16.61 6.90 18.65
CA GLU A 569 17.35 8.15 18.75
C GLU A 569 16.48 9.20 19.44
N TYR A 570 17.06 10.00 20.32
CA TYR A 570 16.35 10.99 21.14
C TYR A 570 17.19 12.26 21.22
N ASN A 571 16.59 13.40 20.87
CA ASN A 571 17.22 14.71 20.85
C ASN A 571 18.62 14.74 20.21
N PRO A 572 18.78 14.25 18.97
CA PRO A 572 20.08 14.26 18.32
C PRO A 572 20.61 15.68 18.14
N GLN A 573 21.92 15.87 18.21
CA GLN A 573 22.56 17.19 18.14
C GLN A 573 22.19 17.95 16.87
N ARG A 574 22.05 17.21 15.75
CA ARG A 574 21.64 17.78 14.46
C ARG A 574 20.26 18.44 14.49
N GLY A 575 19.40 18.12 15.47
CA GLY A 575 18.12 18.77 15.74
C GLY A 575 16.99 18.46 14.77
N TYR A 576 17.09 17.37 14.01
CA TYR A 576 16.01 16.84 13.18
C TYR A 576 16.18 15.33 12.97
N ILE A 577 15.09 14.62 12.73
CA ILE A 577 15.09 13.20 12.35
C ILE A 577 14.23 13.05 11.09
N VAL A 578 14.72 12.27 10.13
CA VAL A 578 14.02 12.00 8.86
C VAL A 578 13.91 10.49 8.68
N THR A 579 12.71 10.02 8.36
CA THR A 579 12.48 8.66 7.90
C THR A 579 11.61 8.67 6.64
N ALA A 580 12.09 8.00 5.61
CA ALA A 580 11.44 7.81 4.33
C ALA A 580 11.78 6.40 3.78
N ASN A 581 11.70 5.40 4.67
CA ASN A 581 11.97 3.96 4.40
C ASN A 581 13.44 3.60 4.13
N GLN A 582 14.37 4.53 4.33
CA GLN A 582 15.80 4.28 4.19
C GLN A 582 16.34 3.40 5.32
N ALA A 583 17.58 2.94 5.17
CA ALA A 583 18.26 2.15 6.20
C ALA A 583 18.14 2.76 7.61
N VAL A 584 17.69 1.96 8.58
CA VAL A 584 17.45 2.42 9.95
C VAL A 584 18.75 2.80 10.65
N VAL A 585 19.78 1.97 10.47
CA VAL A 585 21.05 2.03 11.19
C VAL A 585 22.19 1.66 10.26
N ASP A 586 23.37 2.15 10.56
CA ASP A 586 24.61 1.75 9.89
C ASP A 586 24.91 0.27 10.19
N LYS A 587 25.08 -0.53 9.14
CA LYS A 587 25.36 -1.97 9.26
C LYS A 587 26.64 -2.27 10.03
N ASP A 588 27.61 -1.36 10.03
CA ASP A 588 28.88 -1.54 10.74
C ASP A 588 28.76 -1.24 12.24
N LYS A 589 27.67 -0.61 12.68
CA LYS A 589 27.40 -0.21 14.08
C LYS A 589 26.34 -1.05 14.78
N TYR A 590 25.82 -2.07 14.09
CA TYR A 590 24.68 -2.85 14.56
C TYR A 590 24.84 -4.32 14.17
N PRO A 591 24.75 -5.27 15.13
CA PRO A 591 25.14 -6.66 14.87
C PRO A 591 24.04 -7.51 14.22
N TYR A 592 22.80 -7.00 14.15
CA TYR A 592 21.67 -7.75 13.62
C TYR A 592 21.32 -7.31 12.20
N THR A 593 21.01 -8.28 11.33
CA THR A 593 20.40 -8.01 10.03
C THR A 593 18.93 -7.68 10.23
N LEU A 594 18.54 -6.43 9.93
CA LEU A 594 17.14 -6.02 9.94
C LEU A 594 16.43 -6.34 8.61
N THR A 595 17.12 -6.13 7.49
CA THR A 595 16.68 -6.49 6.13
C THR A 595 17.87 -6.33 5.18
N THR A 596 17.80 -6.99 4.02
CA THR A 596 18.73 -6.80 2.89
C THR A 596 18.15 -5.88 1.80
N ASP A 597 16.88 -5.51 1.90
CA ASP A 597 16.11 -4.81 0.86
C ASP A 597 15.61 -3.44 1.33
N TRP A 598 16.54 -2.56 1.72
CA TRP A 598 16.22 -1.19 2.13
C TRP A 598 15.66 -0.34 0.99
N GLY A 599 14.83 0.66 1.34
CA GLY A 599 14.67 1.83 0.48
C GLY A 599 16.02 2.53 0.32
N TYR A 600 16.36 2.96 -0.91
CA TYR A 600 17.72 3.39 -1.22
C TYR A 600 18.06 4.80 -0.76
N GLY A 601 17.08 5.56 -0.28
CA GLY A 601 17.28 6.80 0.46
C GLY A 601 17.28 8.07 -0.40
N THR A 602 16.80 8.01 -1.65
CA THR A 602 16.71 9.22 -2.49
C THR A 602 15.76 10.26 -1.87
N ARG A 603 14.58 9.84 -1.41
CA ARG A 603 13.61 10.74 -0.75
C ARG A 603 14.11 11.27 0.60
N SER A 604 14.64 10.40 1.46
CA SER A 604 15.17 10.81 2.77
C SER A 604 16.33 11.79 2.64
N GLN A 605 17.22 11.56 1.68
CA GLN A 605 18.33 12.46 1.42
C GLN A 605 17.82 13.81 0.89
N ARG A 606 16.83 13.83 -0.02
CA ARG A 606 16.23 15.08 -0.51
C ARG A 606 15.58 15.89 0.61
N ILE A 607 14.82 15.25 1.50
CA ILE A 607 14.22 15.92 2.69
C ILE A 607 15.33 16.49 3.59
N THR A 608 16.38 15.71 3.83
CA THR A 608 17.55 16.14 4.62
C THR A 608 18.20 17.37 4.00
N ASP A 609 18.42 17.36 2.69
CA ASP A 609 19.03 18.47 1.96
C ASP A 609 18.19 19.74 2.04
N LEU A 610 16.85 19.62 1.96
CA LEU A 610 15.91 20.75 2.09
C LEU A 610 15.95 21.37 3.50
N ILE A 611 15.95 20.53 4.54
CA ILE A 611 16.08 20.97 5.94
C ILE A 611 17.43 21.67 6.15
N GLU A 612 18.52 21.02 5.74
CA GLU A 612 19.87 21.56 5.90
C GLU A 612 20.07 22.86 5.12
N ALA A 613 19.55 22.96 3.90
CA ALA A 613 19.64 24.18 3.09
C ALA A 613 18.95 25.36 3.79
N LYS A 614 17.77 25.13 4.40
CA LYS A 614 17.06 26.15 5.16
C LYS A 614 17.85 26.60 6.40
N ILE A 615 18.37 25.63 7.18
CA ILE A 615 19.15 25.90 8.39
C ILE A 615 20.45 26.64 8.05
N LYS A 616 21.21 26.17 7.06
CA LYS A 616 22.48 26.78 6.61
C LYS A 616 22.27 28.19 6.06
N GLY A 617 21.12 28.46 5.44
CA GLY A 617 20.70 29.79 5.01
C GLY A 617 20.30 30.75 6.14
N GLY A 618 20.35 30.31 7.41
CA GLY A 618 19.90 31.09 8.57
C GLY A 618 18.37 31.20 8.70
N GLY A 619 17.63 30.43 7.89
CA GLY A 619 16.17 30.40 7.93
C GLY A 619 15.64 29.52 9.07
N LYS A 620 14.44 29.85 9.54
CA LYS A 620 13.64 28.99 10.42
C LYS A 620 12.55 28.29 9.61
N ILE A 621 12.25 27.05 9.98
CA ILE A 621 11.26 26.19 9.32
C ILE A 621 9.87 26.50 9.89
N SER A 622 8.91 26.75 9.00
CA SER A 622 7.50 26.95 9.31
C SER A 622 6.64 25.73 8.97
N THR A 623 5.39 25.73 9.43
CA THR A 623 4.39 24.72 9.02
C THR A 623 4.19 24.69 7.51
N ASP A 624 4.27 25.84 6.82
CA ASP A 624 4.17 25.89 5.36
C ASP A 624 5.44 25.38 4.67
N ASP A 625 6.64 25.63 5.23
CA ASP A 625 7.88 25.02 4.71
C ASP A 625 7.79 23.48 4.75
N MET A 626 7.27 22.90 5.85
CA MET A 626 7.04 21.46 5.95
C MET A 626 6.09 20.96 4.86
N ARG A 627 4.97 21.66 4.63
CA ARG A 627 4.04 21.33 3.54
C ARG A 627 4.70 21.43 2.17
N GLN A 628 5.50 22.47 1.92
CA GLN A 628 6.21 22.63 0.66
C GLN A 628 7.23 21.51 0.43
N MET A 629 7.93 21.07 1.49
CA MET A 629 8.82 19.90 1.41
C MET A 629 8.04 18.62 1.05
N GLN A 630 6.84 18.38 1.60
CA GLN A 630 5.96 17.26 1.18
C GLN A 630 5.56 17.30 -0.30
N LEU A 631 5.66 18.48 -0.93
CA LEU A 631 5.31 18.70 -2.33
C LEU A 631 6.54 18.84 -3.24
N ASP A 632 7.75 18.65 -2.73
CA ASP A 632 8.96 18.69 -3.54
C ASP A 632 8.96 17.52 -4.54
N ASP A 633 8.83 17.87 -5.82
CA ASP A 633 8.74 16.94 -6.94
C ASP A 633 10.00 16.93 -7.83
N SER A 634 11.12 17.41 -7.27
CA SER A 634 12.43 17.41 -7.93
C SER A 634 12.91 15.97 -8.17
N SER A 635 13.24 15.65 -9.42
CA SER A 635 13.71 14.32 -9.81
C SER A 635 15.23 14.18 -9.77
N GLU A 636 15.76 13.48 -8.76
CA GLU A 636 17.18 13.12 -8.70
C GLU A 636 17.61 12.20 -9.86
N ILE A 637 16.67 11.39 -10.36
CA ILE A 637 16.87 10.57 -11.55
C ILE A 637 17.15 11.44 -12.77
N ALA A 638 16.34 12.48 -12.99
CA ALA A 638 16.52 13.41 -14.09
C ALA A 638 17.84 14.18 -13.99
N LYS A 639 18.21 14.65 -12.79
CA LYS A 639 19.49 15.34 -12.55
C LYS A 639 20.69 14.48 -12.96
N LEU A 640 20.64 13.17 -12.77
CA LEU A 640 21.70 12.26 -13.18
C LEU A 640 21.70 11.99 -14.70
N ILE A 641 20.52 11.74 -15.28
CA ILE A 641 20.39 11.16 -16.62
C ILE A 641 20.33 12.23 -17.72
N VAL A 642 19.62 13.34 -17.51
CA VAL A 642 19.43 14.37 -18.54
C VAL A 642 20.75 14.91 -19.12
N PRO A 643 21.79 15.19 -18.33
CA PRO A 643 23.08 15.64 -18.88
C PRO A 643 23.74 14.62 -19.82
N LYS A 644 23.44 13.32 -19.69
CA LYS A 644 23.90 12.29 -20.62
C LYS A 644 23.02 12.25 -21.86
N LEU A 645 21.69 12.35 -21.70
CA LEU A 645 20.74 12.39 -22.82
C LEU A 645 21.05 13.56 -23.76
N LEU A 646 21.30 14.76 -23.25
CA LEU A 646 21.59 15.95 -24.06
C LEU A 646 22.90 15.86 -24.86
N LYS A 647 23.85 14.99 -24.47
CA LYS A 647 25.11 14.79 -25.20
C LYS A 647 24.96 13.87 -26.41
N ILE A 648 23.88 13.13 -26.51
CA ILE A 648 23.66 12.16 -27.59
C ILE A 648 23.20 12.89 -28.86
N ASP A 649 23.90 12.64 -29.96
CA ASP A 649 23.56 13.19 -31.27
C ASP A 649 22.47 12.36 -31.97
N VAL A 650 21.22 12.75 -31.75
CA VAL A 650 20.03 12.19 -32.39
C VAL A 650 19.82 12.77 -33.81
N ALA A 651 19.86 11.89 -34.81
CA ALA A 651 19.67 12.26 -36.23
C ALA A 651 18.21 12.55 -36.61
N ASP A 652 17.23 11.91 -35.97
CA ASP A 652 15.80 12.14 -36.23
C ASP A 652 15.38 13.52 -35.70
N LYS A 653 14.86 14.37 -36.58
CA LYS A 653 14.46 15.75 -36.24
C LYS A 653 13.34 15.83 -35.20
N ASN A 654 12.37 14.93 -35.23
CA ASN A 654 11.24 14.93 -34.29
C ASN A 654 11.68 14.45 -32.90
N VAL A 655 12.63 13.52 -32.85
CA VAL A 655 13.22 13.06 -31.59
C VAL A 655 14.15 14.14 -31.04
N ARG A 656 14.93 14.83 -31.89
CA ARG A 656 15.73 15.98 -31.50
C ARG A 656 14.90 17.10 -30.90
N GLU A 657 13.77 17.42 -31.53
CA GLU A 657 12.83 18.42 -31.01
C GLU A 657 12.33 18.05 -29.61
N ALA A 658 11.97 16.78 -29.38
CA ALA A 658 11.58 16.30 -28.06
C ALA A 658 12.72 16.34 -27.04
N GLN A 659 13.94 15.98 -27.45
CA GLN A 659 15.13 16.09 -26.60
C GLN A 659 15.42 17.53 -26.16
N LYS A 660 15.13 18.53 -27.00
CA LYS A 660 15.27 19.95 -26.64
C LYS A 660 14.35 20.39 -25.50
N LEU A 661 13.24 19.69 -25.23
CA LEU A 661 12.42 19.96 -24.05
C LEU A 661 13.22 19.78 -22.73
N LEU A 662 14.30 18.98 -22.76
CA LEU A 662 15.16 18.75 -21.60
C LEU A 662 16.20 19.85 -21.41
N GLU A 663 16.39 20.75 -22.39
CA GLU A 663 17.31 21.88 -22.27
C GLU A 663 16.72 22.95 -21.35
N GLY A 664 17.43 23.30 -20.27
CA GLY A 664 16.99 24.33 -19.33
C GLY A 664 15.83 23.91 -18.42
N TRP A 665 15.33 22.67 -18.52
CA TRP A 665 14.41 22.10 -17.53
C TRP A 665 15.09 21.99 -16.17
N ASP A 666 14.38 22.39 -15.12
CA ASP A 666 14.81 22.40 -13.71
C ASP A 666 14.63 21.05 -13.00
N TYR A 667 14.19 20.03 -13.73
CA TYR A 667 13.97 18.66 -13.26
C TYR A 667 12.78 18.47 -12.31
N THR A 668 11.87 19.45 -12.20
CA THR A 668 10.61 19.31 -11.47
C THR A 668 9.57 18.53 -12.27
N GLN A 669 8.76 17.74 -11.56
CA GLN A 669 7.76 16.85 -12.14
C GLN A 669 6.36 17.46 -12.08
N ASP A 670 6.26 18.75 -12.43
CA ASP A 670 4.99 19.48 -12.43
C ASP A 670 3.97 18.84 -13.38
N ALA A 671 2.69 18.89 -13.00
CA ALA A 671 1.61 18.23 -13.75
C ALA A 671 1.43 18.78 -15.18
N ASP A 672 1.85 20.02 -15.44
CA ASP A 672 1.79 20.67 -16.75
C ASP A 672 3.11 20.57 -17.54
N SER A 673 4.17 19.97 -16.98
CA SER A 673 5.48 19.92 -17.62
C SER A 673 5.56 18.93 -18.78
N ALA A 674 5.85 19.44 -19.98
CA ALA A 674 6.13 18.63 -21.18
C ALA A 674 7.48 17.91 -21.08
N ALA A 675 8.49 18.57 -20.48
CA ALA A 675 9.82 18.01 -20.25
C ALA A 675 9.76 16.80 -19.32
N ALA A 676 9.00 16.91 -18.21
CA ALA A 676 8.72 15.80 -17.30
C ALA A 676 8.05 14.62 -18.01
N ALA A 677 7.05 14.88 -18.87
CA ALA A 677 6.41 13.83 -19.67
C ALA A 677 7.41 13.10 -20.57
N TYR A 678 8.25 13.85 -21.29
CA TYR A 678 9.25 13.27 -22.18
C TYR A 678 10.36 12.53 -21.43
N PHE A 679 10.83 13.08 -20.32
CA PHE A 679 11.82 12.45 -19.45
C PHE A 679 11.29 11.12 -18.90
N ASN A 680 10.11 11.07 -18.29
CA ASN A 680 9.57 9.82 -17.73
C ASN A 680 9.28 8.77 -18.81
N ALA A 681 8.83 9.19 -19.99
CA ALA A 681 8.70 8.31 -21.15
C ALA A 681 10.06 7.76 -21.61
N THR A 682 11.12 8.56 -21.54
CA THR A 682 12.48 8.12 -21.84
C THR A 682 13.01 7.17 -20.76
N TRP A 683 12.86 7.52 -19.48
CA TRP A 683 13.25 6.72 -18.32
C TRP A 683 12.67 5.33 -18.37
N ARG A 684 11.35 5.21 -18.55
CA ARG A 684 10.73 3.88 -18.64
C ARG A 684 11.22 3.06 -19.83
N ASN A 685 11.51 3.69 -20.97
CA ASN A 685 11.99 2.96 -22.14
C ASN A 685 13.47 2.58 -22.01
N ILE A 686 14.29 3.39 -21.31
CA ILE A 686 15.63 2.98 -20.87
C ILE A 686 15.51 1.69 -20.04
N LEU A 687 14.66 1.69 -19.01
CA LEU A 687 14.52 0.55 -18.11
C LEU A 687 13.99 -0.71 -18.82
N LYS A 688 12.98 -0.55 -19.69
CA LYS A 688 12.44 -1.66 -20.49
C LYS A 688 13.49 -2.26 -21.42
N LEU A 689 14.26 -1.43 -22.13
CA LEU A 689 15.28 -1.90 -23.06
C LEU A 689 16.48 -2.51 -22.35
N ALA A 690 16.98 -1.84 -21.30
CA ALA A 690 18.17 -2.26 -20.58
C ALA A 690 17.93 -3.51 -19.75
N PHE A 691 16.77 -3.59 -19.06
CA PHE A 691 16.48 -4.64 -18.08
C PHE A 691 15.19 -5.40 -18.38
N GLY A 692 14.05 -4.70 -18.50
CA GLY A 692 12.72 -5.32 -18.52
C GLY A 692 12.53 -6.39 -19.59
N ASN A 693 13.07 -6.18 -20.80
CA ASN A 693 12.99 -7.15 -21.90
C ASN A 693 13.88 -8.39 -21.68
N LYS A 694 14.83 -8.32 -20.74
CA LYS A 694 15.73 -9.42 -20.35
C LYS A 694 15.21 -10.18 -19.14
N LEU A 695 14.22 -9.64 -18.44
CA LEU A 695 13.58 -10.30 -17.32
C LEU A 695 12.73 -11.50 -17.78
N PRO A 696 12.60 -12.54 -16.94
CA PRO A 696 11.70 -13.65 -17.18
C PRO A 696 10.25 -13.19 -17.31
N LYS A 697 9.42 -13.93 -18.07
CA LYS A 697 8.01 -13.57 -18.35
C LYS A 697 7.19 -13.39 -17.07
N GLU A 698 7.62 -14.05 -16.01
CA GLU A 698 7.08 -14.02 -14.66
C GLU A 698 7.20 -12.67 -13.97
N LEU A 699 8.10 -11.80 -14.43
CA LEU A 699 8.28 -10.44 -13.93
C LEU A 699 7.78 -9.36 -14.90
N ARG A 700 7.42 -9.76 -16.12
CA ARG A 700 7.00 -8.85 -17.20
C ARG A 700 5.49 -8.65 -17.20
N VAL A 701 5.06 -7.49 -17.70
CA VAL A 701 3.64 -7.11 -17.81
C VAL A 701 2.85 -8.15 -18.60
N LYS A 702 1.67 -8.49 -18.11
CA LYS A 702 0.74 -9.44 -18.71
C LYS A 702 0.47 -9.11 -20.17
N GLY A 703 0.67 -10.09 -21.05
CA GLY A 703 0.49 -9.92 -22.49
C GLY A 703 1.66 -9.26 -23.23
N GLN A 704 2.71 -8.80 -22.54
CA GLN A 704 3.95 -8.36 -23.20
C GLN A 704 4.68 -9.59 -23.76
N CYS A 705 4.51 -9.87 -25.05
CA CYS A 705 5.15 -11.01 -25.70
C CYS A 705 6.46 -10.65 -26.37
N LEU A 706 7.53 -11.37 -26.05
CA LEU A 706 8.87 -11.20 -26.63
C LEU A 706 9.35 -12.53 -27.22
N ASN A 707 10.11 -12.45 -28.32
CA ASN A 707 10.87 -13.59 -28.83
C ASN A 707 12.21 -13.63 -28.11
N VAL A 708 12.46 -14.69 -27.37
CA VAL A 708 13.61 -14.85 -26.47
C VAL A 708 14.31 -16.17 -26.73
N ALA A 709 15.56 -16.29 -26.30
CA ALA A 709 16.24 -17.58 -26.30
C ALA A 709 15.48 -18.57 -25.39
N PRO A 710 15.36 -19.86 -25.79
CA PRO A 710 14.81 -20.91 -24.94
C PRO A 710 15.58 -21.00 -23.63
N VAL A 711 14.88 -21.24 -22.53
CA VAL A 711 15.50 -21.65 -21.27
C VAL A 711 15.86 -23.14 -21.42
N ASP A 712 17.10 -23.53 -21.16
CA ASP A 712 17.78 -24.82 -21.47
C ASP A 712 17.89 -25.24 -22.95
N THR A 713 19.12 -25.19 -23.48
CA THR A 713 19.53 -25.91 -24.68
C THR A 713 20.24 -27.21 -24.28
N THR A 714 19.49 -28.28 -23.97
CA THR A 714 20.06 -29.64 -23.85
C THR A 714 20.06 -30.40 -25.18
N GLY A 715 19.51 -29.80 -26.25
CA GLY A 715 19.67 -30.27 -27.63
C GLY A 715 20.93 -29.69 -28.31
N PRO A 716 21.34 -30.22 -29.47
CA PRO A 716 22.46 -29.66 -30.24
C PRO A 716 22.23 -28.16 -30.50
N ALA A 717 23.28 -27.36 -30.31
CA ALA A 717 23.28 -25.90 -30.38
C ALA A 717 23.07 -25.31 -31.80
N ASP A 718 22.58 -26.13 -32.72
CA ASP A 718 22.36 -25.78 -34.11
C ASP A 718 20.86 -25.63 -34.35
N GLU A 719 20.31 -24.50 -33.94
CA GLU A 719 19.26 -23.75 -34.66
C GLU A 719 18.90 -22.48 -33.86
N ASN A 720 18.82 -21.33 -34.55
CA ASN A 720 18.36 -20.03 -34.04
C ASN A 720 16.85 -20.04 -33.67
N GLN A 721 16.38 -21.02 -32.89
CA GLN A 721 14.98 -21.10 -32.47
C GLN A 721 14.74 -20.20 -31.27
N THR A 722 14.19 -19.00 -31.52
CA THR A 722 13.61 -18.17 -30.46
C THR A 722 12.22 -18.70 -30.08
N VAL A 723 11.90 -18.69 -28.79
CA VAL A 723 10.54 -18.96 -28.28
C VAL A 723 9.81 -17.66 -27.97
N ARG A 724 8.49 -17.64 -28.22
CA ARG A 724 7.65 -16.50 -27.87
C ARG A 724 7.12 -16.64 -26.46
N GLU A 725 7.48 -15.72 -25.58
CA GLU A 725 7.04 -15.70 -24.18
C GLU A 725 6.29 -14.42 -23.84
N CYS A 726 5.09 -14.57 -23.29
CA CYS A 726 4.24 -13.46 -22.86
C CYS A 726 4.31 -13.28 -21.35
N GLY A 727 4.47 -12.02 -20.93
CA GLY A 727 4.51 -11.64 -19.52
C GLY A 727 3.24 -12.04 -18.77
N GLN A 728 3.34 -12.09 -17.44
CA GLN A 728 2.32 -12.66 -16.56
C GLN A 728 1.89 -11.74 -15.41
N ARG A 729 2.65 -10.69 -15.07
CA ARG A 729 2.32 -9.79 -13.95
C ARG A 729 1.33 -8.72 -14.33
N GLU A 730 0.46 -8.35 -13.41
CA GLU A 730 -0.36 -7.15 -13.56
C GLU A 730 0.51 -5.89 -13.67
N ALA A 731 -0.04 -4.84 -14.27
CA ALA A 731 0.75 -3.71 -14.77
C ALA A 731 1.44 -2.92 -13.63
N ASP A 732 0.79 -2.75 -12.49
CA ASP A 732 1.32 -2.05 -11.30
C ASP A 732 2.39 -2.84 -10.53
N GLN A 733 2.52 -4.12 -10.88
CA GLN A 733 3.24 -5.16 -10.16
C GLN A 733 4.45 -5.70 -10.96
N ALA A 734 4.51 -5.38 -12.26
CA ALA A 734 5.60 -5.77 -13.15
C ALA A 734 6.91 -5.04 -12.82
N GLN A 735 8.03 -5.65 -13.24
CA GLN A 735 9.37 -5.09 -13.11
C GLN A 735 9.95 -4.80 -14.51
N PRO A 736 10.79 -3.76 -14.66
CA PRO A 736 11.20 -2.77 -13.66
C PRO A 736 10.08 -1.76 -13.32
N ASP A 737 9.85 -1.49 -12.04
CA ASP A 737 8.89 -0.46 -11.57
C ASP A 737 9.39 0.97 -11.82
N GLY A 738 10.70 1.19 -11.77
CA GLY A 738 11.35 2.46 -12.09
C GLY A 738 11.63 3.38 -10.91
N GLY A 739 11.43 2.87 -9.68
CA GLY A 739 11.66 3.60 -8.45
C GLY A 739 13.11 3.65 -8.00
N ASP A 740 13.28 3.91 -6.71
CA ASP A 740 14.58 4.20 -6.08
C ASP A 740 15.61 3.06 -6.30
N ARG A 741 15.18 1.79 -6.26
CA ARG A 741 16.05 0.64 -6.58
C ARG A 741 16.61 0.72 -7.99
N TRP A 742 15.74 0.91 -8.99
CA TRP A 742 16.16 0.95 -10.39
C TRP A 742 16.99 2.19 -10.72
N PHE A 743 16.75 3.29 -10.00
CA PHE A 743 17.62 4.44 -10.05
C PHE A 743 19.04 4.07 -9.59
N GLU A 744 19.17 3.34 -8.50
CA GLU A 744 20.48 2.89 -8.00
C GLU A 744 21.15 1.85 -8.89
N VAL A 745 20.39 0.90 -9.45
CA VAL A 745 20.88 -0.03 -10.47
C VAL A 745 21.49 0.74 -11.64
N VAL A 746 20.74 1.69 -12.21
CA VAL A 746 21.22 2.50 -13.34
C VAL A 746 22.43 3.35 -12.94
N ARG A 747 22.39 4.01 -11.78
CA ARG A 747 23.47 4.88 -11.30
C ARG A 747 24.81 4.13 -11.21
N LYS A 748 24.82 2.86 -10.79
CA LYS A 748 26.06 2.07 -10.68
C LYS A 748 26.70 1.74 -12.03
N ILE A 749 25.92 1.65 -13.10
CA ILE A 749 26.40 1.24 -14.43
C ILE A 749 26.38 2.37 -15.48
N ILE A 750 25.82 3.53 -15.16
CA ILE A 750 25.61 4.60 -16.15
C ILE A 750 26.91 5.12 -16.76
N ASP A 751 28.02 5.14 -16.03
CA ASP A 751 29.31 5.62 -16.58
C ASP A 751 30.09 4.54 -17.34
N ASP A 752 29.75 3.26 -17.15
CA ASP A 752 30.25 2.15 -17.97
C ASP A 752 29.43 2.04 -19.27
N GLN A 753 29.86 2.77 -20.30
CA GLN A 753 29.12 2.85 -21.57
C GLN A 753 28.98 1.49 -22.27
N ASN A 754 29.91 0.56 -22.04
CA ASN A 754 29.95 -0.74 -22.71
C ASN A 754 29.37 -1.87 -21.85
N ASN A 755 28.73 -1.53 -20.72
CA ASN A 755 28.10 -2.51 -19.86
C ASN A 755 27.09 -3.38 -20.64
N ASP A 756 27.07 -4.69 -20.38
CA ASP A 756 26.21 -5.64 -21.09
C ASP A 756 24.71 -5.35 -20.90
N TRP A 757 24.33 -4.68 -19.79
CA TRP A 757 22.96 -4.22 -19.59
C TRP A 757 22.51 -3.19 -20.63
N TRP A 758 23.43 -2.49 -21.30
CA TRP A 758 23.10 -1.53 -22.35
C TRP A 758 22.87 -2.14 -23.73
N LYS A 759 23.08 -3.45 -23.88
CA LYS A 759 22.86 -4.12 -25.16
C LYS A 759 21.37 -4.39 -25.40
N ALA A 760 20.87 -4.06 -26.59
CA ALA A 760 19.52 -4.38 -27.04
C ALA A 760 19.55 -4.93 -28.48
N PRO A 761 18.82 -6.03 -28.77
CA PRO A 761 18.86 -6.65 -30.09
C PRO A 761 18.22 -5.76 -31.16
N LYS A 762 18.66 -5.99 -32.40
CA LYS A 762 18.03 -5.42 -33.61
C LYS A 762 16.55 -5.82 -33.67
N THR A 763 15.71 -4.88 -34.11
CA THR A 763 14.31 -5.14 -34.43
C THR A 763 14.02 -4.82 -35.88
N ARG A 764 12.75 -4.93 -36.28
CA ARG A 764 12.29 -4.53 -37.61
C ARG A 764 12.48 -3.02 -37.87
N LEU A 765 12.43 -2.19 -36.82
CA LEU A 765 12.40 -0.72 -36.94
C LEU A 765 13.67 -0.03 -36.43
N ASP A 766 14.54 -0.77 -35.74
CA ASP A 766 15.71 -0.24 -35.06
C ASP A 766 16.88 -1.21 -35.20
N ASP A 767 18.08 -0.67 -35.40
CA ASP A 767 19.31 -1.45 -35.32
C ASP A 767 19.59 -1.92 -33.88
N ALA A 768 20.57 -2.81 -33.74
CA ALA A 768 21.04 -3.22 -32.42
C ALA A 768 21.67 -2.02 -31.70
N ALA A 769 21.51 -1.99 -30.38
CA ALA A 769 22.28 -1.10 -29.51
C ALA A 769 23.34 -1.95 -28.80
N ASP A 770 24.60 -1.56 -28.92
CA ASP A 770 25.75 -2.25 -28.36
C ASP A 770 26.35 -1.50 -27.15
N ASN A 771 25.90 -0.27 -26.89
CA ASN A 771 26.34 0.57 -25.79
C ASN A 771 25.22 1.46 -25.25
N ARG A 772 25.50 2.16 -24.13
CA ARG A 772 24.56 3.05 -23.43
C ARG A 772 23.95 4.10 -24.34
N ASP A 773 24.77 4.81 -25.11
CA ASP A 773 24.32 5.98 -25.88
C ASP A 773 23.40 5.55 -27.03
N GLN A 774 23.69 4.41 -27.66
CA GLN A 774 22.80 3.81 -28.66
C GLN A 774 21.46 3.36 -28.04
N LEU A 775 21.48 2.74 -26.85
CA LEU A 775 20.26 2.36 -26.15
C LEU A 775 19.45 3.58 -25.72
N PHE A 776 20.10 4.64 -25.21
CA PHE A 776 19.45 5.87 -24.80
C PHE A 776 18.87 6.62 -26.00
N ALA A 777 19.57 6.66 -27.15
CA ALA A 777 19.05 7.21 -28.39
C ALA A 777 17.76 6.48 -28.83
N ARG A 778 17.77 5.15 -28.74
CA ARG A 778 16.59 4.33 -29.03
C ARG A 778 15.46 4.57 -28.04
N ALA A 779 15.75 4.67 -26.74
CA ALA A 779 14.75 4.98 -25.72
C ALA A 779 14.10 6.36 -25.93
N MET A 780 14.88 7.37 -26.33
CA MET A 780 14.37 8.70 -26.68
C MET A 780 13.43 8.67 -27.90
N LYS A 781 13.74 7.84 -28.90
CA LYS A 781 12.88 7.60 -30.07
C LYS A 781 11.58 6.91 -29.67
N ASP A 782 11.67 5.85 -28.87
CA ASP A 782 10.51 5.11 -28.36
C ASP A 782 9.60 6.01 -27.50
N ALA A 783 10.19 6.85 -26.66
CA ALA A 783 9.48 7.85 -25.86
C ALA A 783 8.73 8.86 -26.75
N ARG A 784 9.38 9.40 -27.79
CA ARG A 784 8.73 10.31 -28.75
C ARG A 784 7.53 9.64 -29.42
N TRP A 785 7.68 8.40 -29.87
CA TRP A 785 6.59 7.67 -30.51
C TRP A 785 5.43 7.39 -29.53
N GLU A 786 5.75 6.97 -28.31
CA GLU A 786 4.77 6.68 -27.27
C GLU A 786 3.96 7.91 -26.87
N LEU A 787 4.62 9.07 -26.67
CA LEU A 787 3.93 10.32 -26.36
C LEU A 787 3.10 10.82 -27.54
N THR A 788 3.58 10.61 -28.77
CA THR A 788 2.78 10.91 -29.96
C THR A 788 1.45 10.16 -29.97
N ALA A 789 1.50 8.87 -29.63
CA ALA A 789 0.32 8.01 -29.60
C ALA A 789 -0.64 8.36 -28.45
N LYS A 790 -0.12 8.78 -27.29
CA LYS A 790 -0.92 9.03 -26.09
C LYS A 790 -1.43 10.48 -25.96
N LEU A 791 -0.62 11.46 -26.34
CA LEU A 791 -0.88 12.88 -26.09
C LEU A 791 -1.15 13.68 -27.37
N GLY A 792 -0.67 13.20 -28.52
CA GLY A 792 -0.79 13.85 -29.82
C GLY A 792 0.58 14.15 -30.43
N LYS A 793 0.61 14.42 -31.75
CA LYS A 793 1.83 14.78 -32.48
C LYS A 793 2.43 16.11 -32.03
N ASP A 794 1.55 17.04 -31.69
CA ASP A 794 1.85 18.39 -31.22
C ASP A 794 2.34 18.35 -29.78
N MET A 795 3.60 18.76 -29.58
CA MET A 795 4.29 18.72 -28.31
C MET A 795 3.83 19.80 -27.34
N ASP A 796 3.21 20.89 -27.81
CA ASP A 796 2.63 21.94 -26.94
C ASP A 796 1.46 21.41 -26.11
N THR A 797 0.87 20.29 -26.54
CA THR A 797 -0.18 19.61 -25.79
C THR A 797 0.37 18.66 -24.72
N TRP A 798 1.66 18.36 -24.72
CA TRP A 798 2.24 17.39 -23.82
C TRP A 798 2.34 17.95 -22.40
N SER A 799 1.99 17.11 -21.43
CA SER A 799 2.05 17.48 -20.02
C SER A 799 2.10 16.21 -19.18
N TRP A 800 2.91 16.18 -18.13
CA TRP A 800 3.08 15.01 -17.28
C TRP A 800 1.74 14.50 -16.72
N GLY A 801 0.92 15.36 -16.15
CA GLY A 801 -0.38 15.03 -15.56
C GLY A 801 -1.44 14.55 -16.56
N ARG A 802 -1.24 14.71 -17.88
CA ARG A 802 -2.10 14.02 -18.87
C ARG A 802 -1.78 12.54 -18.99
N LEU A 803 -0.57 12.11 -18.62
CA LEU A 803 -0.17 10.70 -18.50
C LEU A 803 -0.38 10.21 -17.07
N HIS A 804 0.06 11.03 -16.11
CA HIS A 804 0.09 10.73 -14.69
C HIS A 804 -1.22 11.11 -14.01
N ARG A 805 -2.15 10.16 -14.05
CA ARG A 805 -3.53 10.34 -13.60
C ARG A 805 -3.88 9.42 -12.46
N LEU A 806 -4.54 9.99 -11.46
CA LEU A 806 -5.13 9.28 -10.35
C LEU A 806 -6.62 9.02 -10.62
N PHE A 807 -7.01 7.76 -10.48
CA PHE A 807 -8.40 7.33 -10.42
C PHE A 807 -8.66 6.74 -9.04
N LEU A 808 -9.63 7.29 -8.32
CA LEU A 808 -10.05 6.77 -7.04
C LEU A 808 -11.14 5.72 -7.26
N LYS A 809 -10.84 4.48 -6.92
CA LYS A 809 -11.73 3.34 -7.14
C LYS A 809 -12.24 2.78 -5.82
N ASN A 810 -13.51 2.43 -5.80
CA ASN A 810 -14.08 1.61 -4.74
C ASN A 810 -13.56 0.17 -4.86
N GLN A 811 -12.99 -0.35 -3.76
CA GLN A 811 -12.20 -1.58 -3.76
C GLN A 811 -13.04 -2.88 -3.78
N THR A 812 -14.35 -2.77 -3.98
CA THR A 812 -15.24 -3.93 -4.18
C THR A 812 -15.93 -3.85 -5.53
N MET A 813 -17.09 -3.18 -5.59
CA MET A 813 -17.89 -3.09 -6.81
C MET A 813 -17.36 -2.04 -7.78
N GLY A 814 -16.43 -1.19 -7.35
CA GLY A 814 -15.72 -0.25 -8.22
C GLY A 814 -14.64 -0.90 -9.09
N THR A 815 -14.13 -2.09 -8.75
CA THR A 815 -13.13 -2.85 -9.52
C THR A 815 -13.77 -3.95 -10.35
N ASP A 816 -14.63 -4.76 -9.71
CA ASP A 816 -15.15 -6.00 -10.30
C ASP A 816 -16.66 -5.98 -10.56
N GLY A 817 -17.35 -4.92 -10.10
CA GLY A 817 -18.79 -4.75 -10.30
C GLY A 817 -19.15 -4.38 -11.75
N PRO A 818 -20.44 -4.45 -12.13
CA PRO A 818 -20.91 -3.98 -13.43
C PRO A 818 -20.52 -2.52 -13.69
N GLY A 819 -20.24 -2.17 -14.95
CA GLY A 819 -19.71 -0.85 -15.33
C GLY A 819 -20.56 0.34 -14.85
N VAL A 820 -21.88 0.16 -14.68
CA VAL A 820 -22.75 1.19 -14.09
C VAL A 820 -22.42 1.46 -12.61
N LEU A 821 -22.12 0.41 -11.82
CA LEU A 821 -21.69 0.58 -10.43
C LEU A 821 -20.30 1.18 -10.35
N GLN A 822 -19.38 0.77 -11.22
CA GLN A 822 -18.05 1.38 -11.31
C GLN A 822 -18.15 2.88 -11.59
N TYR A 823 -19.03 3.29 -12.51
CA TYR A 823 -19.28 4.70 -12.80
C TYR A 823 -19.88 5.46 -11.60
N MET A 824 -20.80 4.84 -10.86
CA MET A 824 -21.44 5.46 -9.69
C MET A 824 -20.48 5.62 -8.50
N LEU A 825 -19.61 4.63 -8.28
CA LEU A 825 -18.75 4.55 -7.10
C LEU A 825 -17.38 5.22 -7.32
N ASN A 826 -16.80 5.14 -8.52
CA ASN A 826 -15.43 5.64 -8.76
C ASN A 826 -15.41 7.14 -9.09
N ARG A 827 -14.28 7.80 -8.88
CA ARG A 827 -14.07 9.23 -9.17
C ARG A 827 -12.75 9.48 -9.89
N GLY A 828 -12.65 10.66 -10.53
CA GLY A 828 -11.48 11.12 -11.27
C GLY A 828 -11.69 11.14 -12.79
N PRO A 829 -10.62 11.35 -13.58
CA PRO A 829 -9.22 11.41 -13.15
C PRO A 829 -8.78 12.78 -12.61
N TRP A 830 -7.84 12.76 -11.67
CA TRP A 830 -7.01 13.93 -11.30
C TRP A 830 -5.65 13.86 -11.98
N LYS A 831 -5.13 15.00 -12.42
CA LYS A 831 -3.78 15.13 -12.99
C LYS A 831 -2.82 15.48 -11.86
N LEU A 832 -1.78 14.68 -11.67
CA LEU A 832 -0.85 14.86 -10.54
C LEU A 832 0.54 15.28 -11.02
N SER A 833 1.22 16.07 -10.18
CA SER A 833 2.67 16.25 -10.19
C SER A 833 3.33 15.18 -9.32
N GLY A 834 4.67 15.12 -9.32
CA GLY A 834 5.42 14.14 -8.55
C GLY A 834 5.85 12.92 -9.36
N GLY A 835 6.43 11.95 -8.67
CA GLY A 835 6.87 10.68 -9.22
C GLY A 835 7.27 9.68 -8.14
N GLU A 836 7.76 8.52 -8.56
CA GLU A 836 8.00 7.39 -7.65
C GLU A 836 9.13 7.63 -6.63
N ALA A 837 10.19 8.35 -7.02
CA ALA A 837 11.37 8.60 -6.19
C ALA A 837 11.48 10.07 -5.69
N THR A 838 10.46 10.90 -5.91
CA THR A 838 10.40 12.28 -5.43
C THR A 838 9.81 12.35 -4.02
N VAL A 839 9.99 13.46 -3.29
CA VAL A 839 9.38 13.60 -1.95
C VAL A 839 7.85 13.61 -2.05
N ASN A 840 7.31 14.39 -3.00
CA ASN A 840 5.91 14.29 -3.42
C ASN A 840 5.69 12.99 -4.19
N ALA A 841 5.54 11.91 -3.45
CA ALA A 841 5.67 10.58 -4.03
C ALA A 841 4.33 10.10 -4.61
N THR A 842 4.12 10.38 -5.89
CA THR A 842 2.98 9.86 -6.68
C THR A 842 3.48 8.73 -7.57
N GLY A 843 3.37 7.51 -7.05
CA GLY A 843 3.90 6.31 -7.67
C GLY A 843 3.20 5.94 -8.97
N TRP A 844 3.97 5.44 -9.92
CA TRP A 844 3.55 4.82 -11.18
C TRP A 844 4.49 3.65 -11.47
N ASN A 845 4.19 2.82 -12.46
CA ASN A 845 5.04 1.66 -12.79
C ASN A 845 5.59 1.79 -14.21
N ALA A 846 6.91 1.94 -14.34
CA ALA A 846 7.61 2.11 -15.62
C ALA A 846 7.33 0.96 -16.60
N ALA A 847 7.24 -0.29 -16.13
CA ALA A 847 6.83 -1.42 -16.95
C ALA A 847 5.34 -1.30 -17.34
N GLY A 848 4.45 -1.04 -16.38
CA GLY A 848 2.99 -1.05 -16.55
C GLY A 848 2.36 0.13 -17.29
N GLY A 849 2.84 1.35 -17.06
CA GLY A 849 2.20 2.57 -17.57
C GLY A 849 2.29 3.75 -16.61
N TYR A 850 1.82 4.91 -17.05
CA TYR A 850 1.92 6.17 -16.30
C TYR A 850 0.81 6.39 -15.26
N GLY A 851 -0.16 5.47 -15.18
CA GLY A 851 -1.25 5.58 -14.21
C GLY A 851 -0.70 5.60 -12.79
N VAL A 852 -1.27 6.45 -11.96
CA VAL A 852 -0.88 6.56 -10.55
C VAL A 852 -1.39 5.32 -9.81
N VAL A 853 -0.51 4.62 -9.12
CA VAL A 853 -0.81 3.36 -8.42
C VAL A 853 -0.89 3.57 -6.90
N TRP A 854 0.02 4.36 -6.34
CA TRP A 854 0.05 4.72 -4.91
C TRP A 854 0.40 6.20 -4.75
N VAL A 855 -0.02 6.79 -3.64
CA VAL A 855 0.06 8.24 -3.38
C VAL A 855 0.19 8.52 -1.89
N PRO A 856 0.52 9.75 -1.45
CA PRO A 856 0.39 10.14 -0.05
C PRO A 856 -1.08 10.06 0.37
N SER A 857 -1.42 9.00 1.10
CA SER A 857 -2.80 8.63 1.46
C SER A 857 -3.43 9.59 2.46
N MET A 858 -2.58 10.27 3.22
CA MET A 858 -2.88 11.44 4.03
C MET A 858 -1.63 12.31 4.13
N ARG A 859 -1.77 13.56 4.58
CA ARG A 859 -0.63 14.40 4.97
C ARG A 859 -0.96 15.15 6.25
N MET A 860 0.01 15.27 7.14
CA MET A 860 -0.08 16.16 8.29
C MET A 860 1.20 16.92 8.55
N VAL A 861 1.03 18.08 9.20
CA VAL A 861 2.08 18.86 9.87
C VAL A 861 1.54 19.28 11.23
N VAL A 862 2.07 18.68 12.30
CA VAL A 862 1.69 18.98 13.68
C VAL A 862 2.59 20.08 14.23
N ASN A 863 1.94 21.06 14.89
CA ASN A 863 2.59 22.20 15.51
C ASN A 863 2.53 22.06 17.05
N LEU A 864 3.67 21.78 17.68
CA LEU A 864 3.74 21.52 19.13
C LEU A 864 3.72 22.80 20.00
N ASP A 865 3.76 23.99 19.39
CA ASP A 865 3.50 25.25 20.10
C ASP A 865 2.00 25.50 20.28
N ASP A 866 1.21 25.10 19.28
CA ASP A 866 -0.22 25.37 19.20
C ASP A 866 -0.89 24.36 18.27
N PHE A 867 -1.55 23.35 18.85
CA PHE A 867 -2.19 22.29 18.08
C PHE A 867 -3.26 22.81 17.12
N ASP A 868 -3.91 23.94 17.40
CA ASP A 868 -4.91 24.55 16.49
C ASP A 868 -4.28 25.15 15.22
N LYS A 869 -2.95 25.33 15.20
CA LYS A 869 -2.17 25.72 14.01
C LYS A 869 -1.68 24.52 13.20
N SER A 870 -1.91 23.30 13.67
CA SER A 870 -1.59 22.08 12.91
C SER A 870 -2.42 22.02 11.62
N LYS A 871 -1.91 21.25 10.65
CA LYS A 871 -2.51 21.11 9.33
C LYS A 871 -2.57 19.65 8.94
N TRP A 872 -3.62 19.27 8.23
CA TRP A 872 -3.83 17.89 7.79
C TRP A 872 -4.63 17.84 6.50
N ILE A 873 -4.61 16.71 5.80
CA ILE A 873 -5.58 16.39 4.75
C ILE A 873 -5.67 14.87 4.52
N ASN A 874 -6.81 14.39 4.05
CA ASN A 874 -7.00 13.01 3.61
C ASN A 874 -7.12 12.95 2.08
N LEU A 875 -6.78 11.80 1.47
CA LEU A 875 -6.88 11.59 0.02
C LEU A 875 -8.31 11.76 -0.52
N SER A 876 -9.29 11.24 0.23
CA SER A 876 -10.73 11.37 -0.04
C SER A 876 -11.41 12.19 1.06
N GLY A 877 -12.74 12.10 1.18
CA GLY A 877 -13.46 12.67 2.32
C GLY A 877 -13.66 11.71 3.50
N ALA A 878 -14.41 12.17 4.51
CA ALA A 878 -14.72 11.44 5.74
C ALA A 878 -15.70 10.27 5.55
N SER A 879 -16.51 10.28 4.50
CA SER A 879 -17.64 9.36 4.31
C SER A 879 -17.32 8.23 3.34
N GLY A 880 -17.86 7.04 3.62
CA GLY A 880 -17.86 5.89 2.71
C GLY A 880 -19.06 5.88 1.76
N HIS A 881 -20.05 6.75 1.97
CA HIS A 881 -21.27 6.82 1.17
C HIS A 881 -21.01 7.54 -0.15
N ALA A 882 -21.16 6.86 -1.29
CA ALA A 882 -20.74 7.33 -2.61
C ALA A 882 -21.30 8.71 -3.05
N TYR A 883 -22.45 9.13 -2.51
CA TYR A 883 -23.10 10.40 -2.83
C TYR A 883 -23.12 11.39 -1.66
N SER A 884 -22.43 11.08 -0.56
CA SER A 884 -22.19 12.05 0.50
C SER A 884 -21.39 13.23 -0.03
N ALA A 885 -21.67 14.42 0.50
CA ALA A 885 -20.85 15.60 0.23
C ALA A 885 -19.39 15.35 0.65
N HIS A 886 -19.16 14.51 1.65
CA HIS A 886 -17.85 14.18 2.20
C HIS A 886 -17.26 12.88 1.64
N TYR A 887 -17.59 12.49 0.40
CA TYR A 887 -16.99 11.32 -0.26
C TYR A 887 -15.61 11.65 -0.86
N THR A 888 -15.49 12.80 -1.54
CA THR A 888 -14.25 13.29 -2.20
C THR A 888 -14.05 14.80 -2.10
N ASP A 889 -14.65 15.47 -1.11
CA ASP A 889 -14.55 16.92 -0.90
C ASP A 889 -13.13 17.42 -0.63
N GLN A 890 -12.23 16.54 -0.17
CA GLN A 890 -10.82 16.90 0.08
C GLN A 890 -9.90 16.64 -1.10
N THR A 891 -10.29 15.79 -2.07
CA THR A 891 -9.37 15.27 -3.10
C THR A 891 -8.79 16.37 -3.99
N ASP A 892 -9.58 17.39 -4.35
CA ASP A 892 -9.09 18.51 -5.16
C ASP A 892 -8.03 19.35 -4.43
N LYS A 893 -8.20 19.54 -3.13
CA LYS A 893 -7.24 20.25 -2.26
C LYS A 893 -5.98 19.41 -2.08
N TRP A 894 -6.16 18.12 -1.82
CA TRP A 894 -5.08 17.15 -1.72
C TRP A 894 -4.22 17.09 -2.99
N ALA A 895 -4.85 17.08 -4.16
CA ALA A 895 -4.16 17.04 -5.46
C ALA A 895 -3.34 18.32 -5.74
N LYS A 896 -3.75 19.45 -5.16
CA LYS A 896 -3.02 20.74 -5.20
C LYS A 896 -2.00 20.89 -4.07
N GLY A 897 -1.91 19.92 -3.16
CA GLY A 897 -1.07 20.01 -1.98
C GLY A 897 -1.51 21.04 -0.94
N GLU A 898 -2.79 21.42 -0.94
CA GLU A 898 -3.39 22.22 0.11
C GLU A 898 -3.64 21.37 1.36
N LEU A 899 -3.50 21.96 2.54
CA LEU A 899 -3.86 21.32 3.81
C LEU A 899 -5.00 22.07 4.50
N LEU A 900 -5.82 21.34 5.24
CA LEU A 900 -6.92 21.84 6.06
C LEU A 900 -6.41 22.19 7.48
N PRO A 901 -7.02 23.19 8.16
CA PRO A 901 -6.77 23.43 9.58
C PRO A 901 -7.12 22.21 10.45
N TRP A 902 -6.30 21.94 11.45
CA TRP A 902 -6.60 20.96 12.49
C TRP A 902 -7.12 21.68 13.72
N SER A 903 -8.43 21.63 13.98
CA SER A 903 -8.99 22.17 15.23
C SER A 903 -8.83 21.12 16.33
N PHE A 904 -8.28 21.50 17.48
CA PHE A 904 -8.07 20.60 18.62
C PHE A 904 -8.67 21.15 19.92
N SER A 905 -8.40 22.41 20.26
CA SER A 905 -8.98 23.00 21.47
C SER A 905 -10.50 23.10 21.38
N ASP A 906 -11.20 23.02 22.51
CA ASP A 906 -12.67 23.16 22.57
C ASP A 906 -13.17 24.39 21.80
N LYS A 907 -12.46 25.52 21.95
CA LYS A 907 -12.79 26.77 21.27
C LYS A 907 -12.63 26.67 19.75
N ALA A 908 -11.56 26.03 19.27
CA ALA A 908 -11.33 25.86 17.85
C ALA A 908 -12.32 24.87 17.23
N VAL A 909 -12.60 23.77 17.93
CA VAL A 909 -13.61 22.78 17.54
C VAL A 909 -14.99 23.41 17.49
N ASP A 910 -15.41 24.14 18.53
CA ASP A 910 -16.71 24.83 18.54
C ASP A 910 -16.85 25.82 17.38
N LYS A 911 -15.76 26.53 17.05
CA LYS A 911 -15.74 27.48 15.94
C LYS A 911 -15.86 26.81 14.57
N SER A 912 -15.28 25.63 14.39
CA SER A 912 -15.31 24.88 13.12
C SER A 912 -16.52 23.96 12.98
N THR A 913 -17.24 23.68 14.07
CA THR A 913 -18.41 22.81 14.11
C THR A 913 -19.56 23.35 13.23
N SER A 914 -20.01 22.55 12.27
CA SER A 914 -21.22 22.81 11.49
C SER A 914 -22.42 21.97 11.95
N ASP A 915 -22.15 20.78 12.47
CA ASP A 915 -23.13 19.77 12.82
C ASP A 915 -22.88 19.26 14.24
N THR A 916 -23.95 19.08 15.02
CA THR A 916 -23.87 18.57 16.40
C THR A 916 -24.94 17.51 16.62
N LEU A 917 -24.49 16.32 17.01
CA LEU A 917 -25.31 15.20 17.44
C LEU A 917 -25.03 14.88 18.90
N VAL A 918 -26.07 14.77 19.72
CA VAL A 918 -25.98 14.33 21.11
C VAL A 918 -26.47 12.89 21.22
N LEU A 919 -25.60 11.98 21.64
CA LEU A 919 -25.96 10.61 21.98
C LEU A 919 -26.32 10.55 23.46
N LYS A 920 -27.54 10.14 23.78
CA LYS A 920 -28.09 10.10 25.14
C LYS A 920 -28.24 8.64 25.60
N PRO A 921 -28.09 8.36 26.91
CA PRO A 921 -28.30 7.02 27.44
C PRO A 921 -29.74 6.52 27.29
#